data_AF-A0A8S4DBI4-F1
#
_entry.id   AF-A0A8S4DBI4-F1
#
_cell.length_a   1.000
_cell.length_b   1.000
_cell.length_c   1.000
_cell.angle_alpha   90.00
_cell.angle_beta   90.00
_cell.angle_gamma   90.00
#
_symmetry.space_group_name_H-M   'P 1'
#
loop_
_entity.id
_entity.type
_entity.pdbx_description
1 polymer ?
#
loop_
_entity_poly.entity_id
_entity_poly.type
_entity_poly.pdbx_seq_one_letter_code
_entity_poly.pdbx_strand_id
1 'polypeptide(L)'
;MKTIVVPVVKNRTGDLSDSNNYRPISLATVIAKVLDSLLNKHLDKCLRLHSGQFGFRAGLSTESAIMCLKQTVQYYTSRKTPVYACFLDLSKAFDRVSFDILWDKLAKEMPQELVSVFRYWYDNQVNTVRWSNSSSGEYRLGCGVRQGGLSSPKLFNLYMNDLIGELSSTKVGCSIDGVMINNISYADDMVLLSPSINGLTRLLAVCESYAETHGLRYNTKKSELLVFQAPNIKKRLVPSVYLGGVELNRVTEFKYLGHVVTETLVDDLDMERERRALAIRCNMLARRFARCTRQVKLTLFRAYCQSFYTCSLWVNYTRRAYSALRVQYNNALRIVLGLPRFCSASGMFAEARVDDFFAVMRKRAASLLSRTRSSSNAILSVWADRMDSPIVRHCGCSRDLLQTAAARAFPSLLNLSSSSSYSASPSLEGCSRDWLQTAAARARCVLLPAGELLQHAADIGRDIYVLQKGHCNILNHTGKIVSSAGPGANFGVMEMLYGLPKVYTVVTTTACSLLHLEYSALVQCLSIFPDVMEPIAAVIEDVDLERMASKFVEAKPLSGRLDAKVNRIATQKHQFPQNPSTDWVDIVLYCDMVLMSYVGYYDARSLLITHPLLTISHYLKHAFWLDLVTVFPVEEVVSVFILTL
;
A
#
# COMPACT_ATOMS: atom_id res chain seq x y z
N MET A 1 30.49 -10.16 36.25
CA MET A 1 30.72 -10.14 34.77
C MET A 1 31.06 -8.73 34.33
N LYS A 2 32.09 -8.53 33.48
CA LYS A 2 32.50 -7.20 33.03
C LYS A 2 31.71 -6.74 31.79
N THR A 3 31.17 -5.53 31.85
CA THR A 3 30.44 -4.85 30.77
C THR A 3 31.18 -3.57 30.43
N ILE A 4 31.34 -3.28 29.14
CA ILE A 4 31.96 -2.03 28.71
C ILE A 4 30.89 -1.07 28.20
N VAL A 5 30.81 0.12 28.79
CA VAL A 5 29.91 1.18 28.35
C VAL A 5 30.64 2.08 27.37
N VAL A 6 30.10 2.22 26.16
CA VAL A 6 30.62 3.11 25.11
C VAL A 6 29.62 4.24 24.88
N PRO A 7 29.98 5.51 25.19
CA PRO A 7 29.13 6.65 24.90
C PRO A 7 29.04 6.91 23.40
N VAL A 8 27.82 7.00 22.86
CA VAL A 8 27.54 7.31 21.46
C VAL A 8 26.88 8.69 21.34
N VAL A 9 27.40 9.55 20.47
CA VAL A 9 26.85 10.90 20.23
C VAL A 9 25.44 10.80 19.62
N LYS A 10 24.47 11.48 20.23
CA LYS A 10 23.07 11.57 19.77
C LYS A 10 22.93 12.56 18.61
N ASN A 11 23.45 13.78 18.79
CA ASN A 11 23.40 14.84 17.79
C ASN A 11 24.81 15.36 17.48
N ARG A 12 25.29 15.09 16.26
CA ARG A 12 26.61 15.53 15.80
C ARG A 12 26.72 17.04 15.56
N THR A 13 25.61 17.74 15.40
CA THR A 13 25.59 19.21 15.25
C THR A 13 25.25 19.93 16.54
N GLY A 14 24.98 19.20 17.63
CA GLY A 14 24.77 19.76 18.95
C GLY A 14 26.09 19.99 19.69
N ASP A 15 26.02 20.50 20.91
CA ASP A 15 27.18 20.64 21.78
C ASP A 15 27.76 19.26 22.13
N LEU A 16 29.04 19.05 21.78
CA LEU A 16 29.77 17.82 22.08
C LEU A 16 30.29 17.78 23.53
N SER A 17 30.23 18.91 24.24
CA SER A 17 30.62 19.03 25.65
C SER A 17 29.47 18.67 26.59
N ASP A 18 28.22 18.70 26.11
CA ASP A 18 27.05 18.32 26.89
C ASP A 18 26.97 16.79 27.06
N SER A 19 27.13 16.33 28.30
CA SER A 19 26.97 14.92 28.67
C SER A 19 25.61 14.32 28.27
N ASN A 20 24.54 15.14 28.19
CA ASN A 20 23.22 14.66 27.79
C ASN A 20 23.12 14.35 26.29
N ASN A 21 24.06 14.86 25.49
CA ASN A 21 24.19 14.54 24.07
C ASN A 21 24.80 13.14 23.83
N TYR A 22 25.15 12.40 24.89
CA TYR A 22 25.65 11.03 24.76
C TYR A 22 24.61 9.99 25.19
N ARG A 23 24.62 8.86 24.50
CA ARG A 23 23.84 7.65 24.82
C ARG A 23 24.81 6.55 25.25
N PRO A 24 24.77 6.08 26.51
CA PRO A 24 25.65 5.02 26.96
C PRO A 24 25.18 3.68 26.39
N ILE A 25 25.99 3.03 25.55
CA ILE A 25 25.69 1.68 25.04
C ILE A 25 26.51 0.66 25.82
N SER A 26 25.83 -0.29 26.46
CA SER A 26 26.43 -1.38 27.21
C SER A 26 26.80 -2.54 26.29
N LEU A 27 28.10 -2.82 26.17
CA LEU A 27 28.66 -3.92 25.43
C LEU A 27 29.00 -5.08 26.37
N ALA A 28 28.16 -6.12 26.34
CA ALA A 28 28.40 -7.37 27.04
C ALA A 28 29.27 -8.32 26.20
N THR A 29 29.96 -9.26 26.87
CA THR A 29 30.76 -10.29 26.20
C THR A 29 29.89 -11.23 25.35
N VAL A 30 30.49 -11.99 24.43
CA VAL A 30 29.74 -12.94 23.58
C VAL A 30 28.99 -13.97 24.43
N ILE A 31 29.66 -14.55 25.44
CA ILE A 31 29.06 -15.51 26.37
C ILE A 31 27.88 -14.88 27.12
N ALA A 32 28.03 -13.61 27.55
CA ALA A 32 26.94 -12.85 28.16
C ALA A 32 25.73 -12.75 27.24
N LYS A 33 25.94 -12.42 25.97
CA LYS A 33 24.85 -12.29 24.99
C LYS A 33 24.15 -13.63 24.72
N VAL A 34 24.89 -14.73 24.74
CA VAL A 34 24.30 -16.08 24.62
C VAL A 34 23.38 -16.36 25.81
N LEU A 35 23.85 -16.14 27.04
CA LEU A 35 23.02 -16.29 28.24
C LEU A 35 21.80 -15.35 28.19
N ASP A 36 22.00 -14.09 27.81
CA ASP A 36 20.91 -13.10 27.68
C ASP A 36 19.87 -13.54 26.67
N SER A 37 20.30 -14.14 25.55
CA SER A 37 19.42 -14.68 24.51
C SER A 37 18.58 -15.84 25.02
N LEU A 38 19.17 -16.75 25.80
CA LEU A 38 18.44 -17.86 26.43
C LEU A 38 17.39 -17.35 27.41
N LEU A 39 17.77 -16.45 28.33
CA LEU A 39 16.82 -15.86 29.27
C LEU A 39 15.73 -15.06 28.55
N ASN A 40 16.08 -14.33 27.49
CA ASN A 40 15.13 -13.58 26.68
C ASN A 40 14.07 -14.47 26.01
N LYS A 41 14.42 -15.70 25.61
CA LYS A 41 13.46 -16.70 25.11
C LYS A 41 12.50 -17.18 26.19
N HIS A 42 12.93 -17.27 27.45
CA HIS A 42 12.01 -17.57 28.56
C HIS A 42 11.07 -16.39 28.82
N LEU A 43 11.56 -15.15 28.74
CA LEU A 43 10.69 -13.96 28.84
C LEU A 43 9.59 -13.94 27.77
N ASP A 44 9.86 -14.41 26.54
CA ASP A 44 8.82 -14.52 25.49
C ASP A 44 7.65 -15.44 25.88
N LYS A 45 7.93 -16.47 26.67
CA LYS A 45 6.92 -17.46 27.08
C LYS A 45 6.13 -17.02 28.31
N CYS A 46 6.79 -16.29 29.20
CA CYS A 46 6.27 -15.94 30.51
C CYS A 46 5.51 -14.60 30.51
N LEU A 47 6.04 -13.57 29.82
CA LEU A 47 5.54 -12.21 29.98
C LEU A 47 4.20 -11.98 29.27
N ARG A 48 3.20 -11.50 30.02
CA ARG A 48 1.92 -11.07 29.47
C ARG A 48 1.82 -9.53 29.44
N LEU A 49 2.12 -8.96 28.27
CA LEU A 49 2.10 -7.51 28.07
C LEU A 49 0.73 -7.01 27.60
N HIS A 50 0.25 -5.92 28.19
CA HIS A 50 -1.00 -5.26 27.85
C HIS A 50 -1.02 -4.79 26.38
N SER A 51 -2.20 -4.81 25.73
CA SER A 51 -2.37 -4.46 24.31
C SER A 51 -1.95 -3.03 23.96
N GLY A 52 -1.91 -2.13 24.94
CA GLY A 52 -1.43 -0.75 24.80
C GLY A 52 0.09 -0.62 24.59
N GLN A 53 0.87 -1.68 24.84
CA GLN A 53 2.31 -1.72 24.56
C GLN A 53 2.56 -2.27 23.15
N PHE A 54 3.17 -1.45 22.29
CA PHE A 54 3.57 -1.79 20.91
C PHE A 54 5.08 -1.95 20.76
N GLY A 55 5.87 -1.33 21.64
CA GLY A 55 7.33 -1.35 21.56
C GLY A 55 7.90 -2.73 21.88
N PHE A 56 8.93 -3.14 21.15
CA PHE A 56 9.68 -4.39 21.39
C PHE A 56 8.83 -5.66 21.48
N ARG A 57 7.74 -5.73 20.72
CA ARG A 57 6.87 -6.91 20.64
C ARG A 57 6.85 -7.49 19.24
N ALA A 58 6.80 -8.82 19.17
CA ALA A 58 6.62 -9.52 17.90
C ALA A 58 5.27 -9.16 17.27
N GLY A 59 5.24 -9.01 15.95
CA GLY A 59 4.02 -8.68 15.19
C GLY A 59 3.53 -7.24 15.30
N LEU A 60 4.16 -6.40 16.14
CA LEU A 60 3.83 -4.98 16.31
C LEU A 60 4.96 -4.10 15.80
N SER A 61 4.62 -2.88 15.40
CA SER A 61 5.56 -1.92 14.82
C SER A 61 5.22 -0.48 15.18
N THR A 62 6.16 0.45 14.99
CA THR A 62 5.89 1.88 15.10
C THR A 62 4.73 2.30 14.18
N GLU A 63 4.70 1.76 12.97
CA GLU A 63 3.63 1.98 11.98
C GLU A 63 2.26 1.59 12.54
N SER A 64 2.14 0.46 13.25
CA SER A 64 0.88 0.03 13.88
C SER A 64 0.44 0.95 15.03
N ALA A 65 1.38 1.45 15.84
CA ALA A 65 1.08 2.40 16.91
C ALA A 65 0.59 3.76 16.36
N ILE A 66 1.27 4.28 15.34
CA ILE A 66 0.87 5.53 14.67
C ILE A 66 -0.48 5.34 13.97
N MET A 67 -0.72 4.19 13.33
CA MET A 67 -2.02 3.86 12.74
C MET A 67 -3.13 3.94 13.79
N CYS A 68 -2.96 3.30 14.96
CA CYS A 68 -3.92 3.37 16.06
C CYS A 68 -4.19 4.81 16.51
N LEU A 69 -3.15 5.64 16.64
CA LEU A 69 -3.29 7.06 16.97
C LEU A 69 -4.14 7.80 15.93
N LYS A 70 -3.74 7.74 14.65
CA LYS A 70 -4.44 8.44 13.55
C LYS A 70 -5.89 7.99 13.44
N GLN A 71 -6.13 6.68 13.55
CA GLN A 71 -7.48 6.10 13.46
C GLN A 71 -8.37 6.50 14.63
N THR A 72 -7.83 6.47 15.86
CA THR A 72 -8.58 6.89 17.05
C THR A 72 -8.98 8.36 16.94
N VAL A 73 -8.03 9.24 16.59
CA VAL A 73 -8.31 10.66 16.37
C VAL A 73 -9.37 10.86 15.29
N GLN A 74 -9.24 10.15 14.17
CA GLN A 74 -10.17 10.27 13.04
C GLN A 74 -11.58 9.78 13.38
N TYR A 75 -11.70 8.72 14.17
CA TYR A 75 -12.99 8.20 14.65
C TYR A 75 -13.76 9.23 15.49
N TYR A 76 -13.08 9.94 16.39
CA TYR A 76 -13.71 10.96 17.24
C TYR A 76 -13.98 12.26 16.47
N THR A 77 -13.02 12.73 15.69
CA THR A 77 -13.14 14.00 14.95
C THR A 77 -14.18 13.93 13.83
N SER A 78 -14.36 12.78 13.17
CA SER A 78 -15.46 12.57 12.22
C SER A 78 -16.84 12.67 12.89
N ARG A 79 -16.92 12.26 14.17
CA ARG A 79 -18.09 12.35 15.05
C ARG A 79 -18.14 13.65 15.85
N LYS A 80 -17.50 14.72 15.34
CA LYS A 80 -17.55 16.08 15.90
C LYS A 80 -17.05 16.17 17.35
N THR A 81 -16.18 15.26 17.76
CA THR A 81 -15.56 15.29 19.09
C THR A 81 -14.06 15.56 18.95
N PRO A 82 -13.52 16.60 19.60
CA PRO A 82 -12.08 16.84 19.58
C PRO A 82 -11.33 15.74 20.34
N VAL A 83 -10.06 15.55 20.04
CA VAL A 83 -9.17 14.67 20.80
C VAL A 83 -7.97 15.47 21.28
N TYR A 84 -7.66 15.34 22.56
CA TYR A 84 -6.50 15.92 23.20
C TYR A 84 -5.47 14.81 23.39
N ALA A 85 -4.29 14.99 22.78
CA ALA A 85 -3.21 14.03 22.84
C ALA A 85 -2.02 14.62 23.60
N CYS A 86 -1.59 13.94 24.66
CA CYS A 86 -0.36 14.30 25.37
C CYS A 86 0.73 13.30 25.04
N PHE A 87 1.79 13.75 24.37
CA PHE A 87 2.98 12.96 24.11
C PHE A 87 3.92 13.11 25.31
N LEU A 88 4.25 11.99 25.96
CA LEU A 88 5.08 11.94 27.16
C LEU A 88 6.47 11.39 26.81
N ASP A 89 7.52 12.09 27.26
CA ASP A 89 8.92 11.67 27.13
C ASP A 89 9.50 11.39 28.53
N LEU A 90 10.01 10.17 28.75
CA LEU A 90 10.68 9.82 29.99
C LEU A 90 12.17 10.21 29.96
N SER A 91 12.62 10.90 31.01
CA SER A 91 14.02 11.32 31.16
C SER A 91 14.91 10.14 31.54
N LYS A 92 15.73 9.65 30.60
CA LYS A 92 16.67 8.53 30.82
C LYS A 92 15.93 7.26 31.29
N ALA A 93 14.84 6.91 30.61
CA ALA A 93 13.91 5.87 31.03
C ALA A 93 14.58 4.53 31.39
N PHE A 94 15.43 4.01 30.50
CA PHE A 94 16.15 2.75 30.72
C PHE A 94 17.09 2.81 31.92
N ASP A 95 17.69 3.97 32.20
CA ASP A 95 18.69 4.13 33.26
C ASP A 95 18.06 4.34 34.65
N ARG A 96 16.73 4.56 34.72
CA ARG A 96 16.00 4.86 35.97
C ARG A 96 15.25 3.68 36.58
N VAL A 97 15.18 2.54 35.89
CA VAL A 97 14.43 1.37 36.34
C VAL A 97 14.96 0.89 37.70
N SER A 98 14.11 0.88 38.72
CA SER A 98 14.47 0.35 40.04
C SER A 98 14.59 -1.17 39.99
N PHE A 99 15.68 -1.73 40.52
CA PHE A 99 15.91 -3.16 40.56
C PHE A 99 14.91 -3.89 41.46
N ASP A 100 14.68 -3.38 42.67
CA ASP A 100 13.77 -4.01 43.62
C ASP A 100 12.36 -4.16 43.02
N ILE A 101 11.83 -3.06 42.47
CA ILE A 101 10.52 -3.04 41.82
C ILE A 101 10.50 -3.96 40.59
N LEU A 102 11.56 -3.98 39.79
CA LEU A 102 11.64 -4.82 38.60
C LEU A 102 11.62 -6.31 38.98
N TRP A 103 12.34 -6.71 40.02
CA TRP A 103 12.38 -8.10 40.48
C TRP A 103 11.06 -8.54 41.08
N ASP A 104 10.39 -7.68 41.84
CA ASP A 104 9.04 -7.95 42.37
C ASP A 104 8.01 -8.13 41.26
N LYS A 105 8.09 -7.34 40.19
CA LYS A 105 7.24 -7.52 39.00
C LYS A 105 7.58 -8.80 38.25
N LEU A 106 8.88 -9.10 38.08
CA LEU A 106 9.32 -10.28 37.34
C LEU A 106 8.96 -11.59 38.07
N ALA A 107 9.02 -11.60 39.41
CA ALA A 107 8.64 -12.75 40.23
C ALA A 107 7.16 -13.15 40.09
N LYS A 108 6.28 -12.24 39.66
CA LYS A 108 4.86 -12.55 39.38
C LYS A 108 4.66 -13.27 38.04
N GLU A 109 5.58 -13.08 37.10
CA GLU A 109 5.45 -13.57 35.72
C GLU A 109 6.32 -14.81 35.45
N MET A 110 7.37 -15.04 36.25
CA MET A 110 8.44 -15.99 35.94
C MET A 110 8.82 -16.86 37.15
N PRO A 111 9.27 -18.12 36.93
CA PRO A 111 9.81 -18.97 38.00
C PRO A 111 10.96 -18.31 38.76
N GLN A 112 10.96 -18.51 40.08
CA GLN A 112 11.85 -17.83 41.00
C GLN A 112 13.33 -18.12 40.74
N GLU A 113 13.66 -19.29 40.19
CA GLU A 113 15.02 -19.68 39.83
C GLU A 113 15.56 -18.78 38.72
N LEU A 114 14.74 -18.48 37.71
CA LEU A 114 15.13 -17.61 36.60
C LEU A 114 15.24 -16.14 37.03
N VAL A 115 14.34 -15.70 37.91
CA VAL A 115 14.43 -14.37 38.55
C VAL A 115 15.72 -14.26 39.36
N SER A 116 16.07 -15.31 40.11
CA SER A 116 17.31 -15.36 40.89
C SER A 116 18.55 -15.24 40.00
N VAL A 117 18.53 -15.85 38.80
CA VAL A 117 19.61 -15.69 37.80
C VAL A 117 19.71 -14.24 37.32
N PHE A 118 18.59 -13.59 36.98
CA PHE A 118 18.59 -12.18 36.58
C PHE A 118 19.13 -11.28 37.69
N ARG A 119 18.62 -11.44 38.92
CA ARG A 119 19.04 -10.67 40.09
C ARG A 119 20.53 -10.84 40.36
N TYR A 120 21.01 -12.08 40.45
CA TYR A 120 22.43 -12.37 40.64
C TYR A 120 23.28 -11.72 39.56
N TRP A 121 22.84 -11.76 38.30
CA TRP A 121 23.57 -11.17 37.19
C TRP A 121 23.65 -9.64 37.32
N TYR A 122 22.55 -8.96 37.60
CA TYR A 122 22.51 -7.51 37.74
C TYR A 122 23.27 -7.01 38.98
N ASP A 123 23.28 -7.75 40.09
CA ASP A 123 23.99 -7.39 41.32
C ASP A 123 25.52 -7.58 41.19
N ASN A 124 25.95 -8.56 40.40
CA ASN A 124 27.37 -8.92 40.22
C ASN A 124 27.97 -8.42 38.89
N GLN A 125 27.28 -7.53 38.18
CA GLN A 125 27.83 -6.87 37.01
C GLN A 125 28.77 -5.74 37.42
N VAL A 126 29.89 -5.64 36.71
CA VAL A 126 30.87 -4.57 36.88
C VAL A 126 31.00 -3.87 35.53
N ASN A 127 30.88 -2.55 35.55
CA ASN A 127 30.88 -1.71 34.37
C ASN A 127 32.14 -0.87 34.31
N THR A 128 32.58 -0.58 33.09
CA THR A 128 33.66 0.36 32.82
C THR A 128 33.28 1.22 31.63
N VAL A 129 33.43 2.55 31.72
CA VAL A 129 33.21 3.44 30.58
C VAL A 129 34.47 3.45 29.73
N ARG A 130 34.35 3.15 28.44
CA ARG A 130 35.45 3.29 27.47
C ARG A 130 35.23 4.54 26.63
N TRP A 131 36.22 5.42 26.63
CA TRP A 131 36.28 6.61 25.80
C TRP A 131 37.58 6.62 25.00
N SER A 132 37.48 6.44 23.69
CA SER A 132 38.64 6.25 22.80
C SER A 132 39.57 5.14 23.34
N ASN A 133 40.83 5.47 23.64
CA ASN A 133 41.83 4.53 24.16
C ASN A 133 41.88 4.49 25.70
N SER A 134 41.02 5.24 26.38
CA SER A 134 40.99 5.32 27.84
C SER A 134 39.78 4.59 28.42
N SER A 135 39.93 4.07 29.64
CA SER A 135 38.86 3.41 30.39
C SER A 135 38.73 4.02 31.77
N SER A 136 37.52 4.15 32.28
CA SER A 136 37.26 4.62 33.65
C SER A 136 37.66 3.57 34.69
N GLY A 137 37.55 3.92 35.97
CA GLY A 137 37.46 2.93 37.04
C GLY A 137 36.23 2.02 36.88
N GLU A 138 36.28 0.86 37.51
CA GLU A 138 35.16 -0.08 37.60
C GLU A 138 34.06 0.46 38.53
N TYR A 139 32.79 0.30 38.14
CA TYR A 139 31.64 0.69 38.95
C TYR A 139 30.48 -0.31 38.81
N ARG A 140 29.61 -0.35 39.81
CA ARG A 140 28.38 -1.17 39.80
C ARG A 140 27.16 -0.29 39.48
N LEU A 141 26.14 -0.88 38.87
CA LEU A 141 24.86 -0.19 38.65
C LEU A 141 23.97 -0.38 39.88
N GLY A 142 23.34 0.69 40.36
CA GLY A 142 22.29 0.61 41.39
C GLY A 142 20.88 0.61 40.82
N CYS A 143 20.71 0.97 39.55
CA CYS A 143 19.45 0.98 38.84
C CYS A 143 19.69 0.90 37.32
N GLY A 144 18.61 0.68 36.58
CA GLY A 144 18.56 0.77 35.14
C GLY A 144 18.81 -0.56 34.41
N VAL A 145 18.09 -0.75 33.31
CA VAL A 145 18.31 -1.88 32.40
C VAL A 145 19.37 -1.53 31.35
N ARG A 146 20.16 -2.52 30.93
CA ARG A 146 21.32 -2.33 30.06
C ARG A 146 20.90 -1.85 28.67
N GLN A 147 21.30 -0.66 28.25
CA GLN A 147 21.08 -0.19 26.87
C GLN A 147 21.95 -1.01 25.90
N GLY A 148 21.32 -1.89 25.12
CA GLY A 148 22.01 -2.86 24.24
C GLY A 148 21.96 -4.31 24.73
N GLY A 149 21.37 -4.58 25.89
CA GLY A 149 20.98 -5.94 26.31
C GLY A 149 19.81 -6.47 25.48
N LEU A 150 19.77 -7.78 25.26
CA LEU A 150 18.71 -8.46 24.52
C LEU A 150 17.43 -8.57 25.34
N SER A 151 17.55 -8.82 26.66
CA SER A 151 16.42 -8.90 27.60
C SER A 151 15.91 -7.53 28.06
N SER A 152 16.77 -6.52 28.09
CA SER A 152 16.48 -5.19 28.62
C SER A 152 15.20 -4.54 28.09
N PRO A 153 14.87 -4.60 26.78
CA PRO A 153 13.66 -3.98 26.27
C PRO A 153 12.38 -4.63 26.83
N LYS A 154 12.38 -5.96 27.05
CA LYS A 154 11.24 -6.67 27.64
C LYS A 154 11.12 -6.42 29.13
N LEU A 155 12.24 -6.36 29.84
CA LEU A 155 12.27 -5.98 31.25
C LEU A 155 11.72 -4.55 31.44
N PHE A 156 12.06 -3.62 30.53
CA PHE A 156 11.46 -2.28 30.53
C PHE A 156 9.96 -2.32 30.23
N ASN A 157 9.52 -3.09 29.24
CA ASN A 157 8.10 -3.25 28.96
C ASN A 157 7.31 -3.82 30.14
N LEU A 158 7.86 -4.82 30.84
CA LEU A 158 7.28 -5.35 32.08
C LEU A 158 7.19 -4.26 33.15
N TYR A 159 8.25 -3.46 33.31
CA TYR A 159 8.29 -2.36 34.25
C TYR A 159 7.18 -1.32 34.00
N MET A 160 6.82 -1.07 32.74
CA MET A 160 5.77 -0.13 32.34
C MET A 160 4.37 -0.77 32.23
N ASN A 161 4.26 -2.09 32.32
CA ASN A 161 3.04 -2.82 32.00
C ASN A 161 1.88 -2.46 32.94
N ASP A 162 2.16 -2.33 34.23
CA ASP A 162 1.15 -2.01 35.24
C ASP A 162 0.56 -0.61 35.02
N LEU A 163 1.38 0.38 34.65
CA LEU A 163 0.90 1.73 34.29
C LEU A 163 -0.09 1.66 33.11
N ILE A 164 0.27 0.90 32.08
CA ILE A 164 -0.57 0.74 30.89
C ILE A 164 -1.91 0.09 31.28
N GLY A 165 -1.86 -0.95 32.13
CA GLY A 165 -3.06 -1.62 32.65
C GLY A 165 -3.92 -0.69 33.52
N GLU A 166 -3.30 0.07 34.43
CA GLU A 166 -3.97 1.03 35.31
C GLU A 166 -4.68 2.11 34.48
N LEU A 167 -3.98 2.73 33.52
CA LEU A 167 -4.55 3.69 32.59
C LEU A 167 -5.78 3.12 31.89
N SER A 168 -5.68 1.93 31.30
CA SER A 168 -6.80 1.28 30.62
C SER A 168 -7.96 0.95 31.57
N SER A 169 -7.68 0.60 32.83
CA SER A 169 -8.70 0.29 33.84
C SER A 169 -9.49 1.51 34.32
N THR A 170 -8.95 2.74 34.18
CA THR A 170 -9.64 3.97 34.60
C THR A 170 -10.98 4.18 33.89
N LYS A 171 -11.18 3.59 32.70
CA LYS A 171 -12.31 3.84 31.79
C LYS A 171 -12.47 5.33 31.43
N VAL A 172 -11.37 6.09 31.48
CA VAL A 172 -11.31 7.51 31.11
C VAL A 172 -10.49 7.67 29.84
N GLY A 173 -10.90 8.57 28.95
CA GLY A 173 -10.20 8.85 27.69
C GLY A 173 -10.91 8.26 26.48
N CYS A 174 -10.16 7.99 25.42
CA CYS A 174 -10.71 7.41 24.19
C CYS A 174 -11.07 5.92 24.38
N SER A 175 -12.24 5.53 23.90
CA SER A 175 -12.81 4.17 23.94
C SER A 175 -13.61 3.92 22.67
N ILE A 176 -13.38 2.77 22.03
CA ILE A 176 -14.02 2.39 20.77
C ILE A 176 -14.42 0.92 20.88
N ASP A 177 -15.70 0.61 20.64
CA ASP A 177 -16.28 -0.74 20.74
C ASP A 177 -15.97 -1.46 22.08
N GLY A 178 -15.96 -0.70 23.18
CA GLY A 178 -15.63 -1.23 24.51
C GLY A 178 -14.13 -1.43 24.76
N VAL A 179 -13.26 -1.21 23.77
CA VAL A 179 -11.80 -1.24 23.93
C VAL A 179 -11.29 0.14 24.29
N MET A 180 -10.57 0.25 25.41
CA MET A 180 -9.92 1.49 25.81
C MET A 180 -8.67 1.75 24.97
N ILE A 181 -8.64 2.89 24.27
CA ILE A 181 -7.50 3.39 23.48
C ILE A 181 -7.10 4.76 24.02
N ASN A 182 -6.97 4.85 25.34
CA ASN A 182 -6.60 6.08 26.04
C ASN A 182 -5.08 6.23 26.21
N ASN A 183 -4.32 5.18 25.91
CA ASN A 183 -2.87 5.20 25.90
C ASN A 183 -2.34 4.32 24.76
N ILE A 184 -1.31 4.80 24.07
CA ILE A 184 -0.54 4.03 23.07
C ILE A 184 0.93 4.19 23.45
N SER A 185 1.56 3.08 23.83
CA SER A 185 2.92 3.06 24.33
C SER A 185 3.84 2.33 23.36
N TYR A 186 5.01 2.90 23.11
CA TYR A 186 6.09 2.26 22.37
C TYR A 186 7.36 2.40 23.19
N ALA A 187 7.59 1.42 24.07
CA ALA A 187 8.62 1.51 25.09
C ALA A 187 8.44 2.76 25.97
N ASP A 188 9.40 3.69 25.95
CA ASP A 188 9.40 4.93 26.73
C ASP A 188 8.57 6.07 26.11
N ASP A 189 8.27 5.99 24.82
CA ASP A 189 7.40 6.93 24.13
C ASP A 189 5.92 6.56 24.38
N MET A 190 5.18 7.39 25.10
CA MET A 190 3.75 7.17 25.37
C MET A 190 2.92 8.35 24.86
N VAL A 191 1.77 8.06 24.27
CA VAL A 191 0.75 9.07 23.99
C VAL A 191 -0.53 8.75 24.74
N LEU A 192 -1.03 9.73 25.51
CA LEU A 192 -2.34 9.68 26.15
C LEU A 192 -3.39 10.32 25.26
N LEU A 193 -4.58 9.74 25.18
CA LEU A 193 -5.68 10.18 24.32
C LEU A 193 -6.98 10.34 25.11
N SER A 194 -7.57 11.52 25.04
CA SER A 194 -8.85 11.79 25.68
C SER A 194 -9.72 12.74 24.85
N PRO A 195 -11.05 12.53 24.79
CA PRO A 195 -11.98 13.48 24.18
C PRO A 195 -12.26 14.71 25.06
N SER A 196 -11.76 14.75 26.29
CA SER A 196 -11.90 15.88 27.21
C SER A 196 -10.58 16.21 27.94
N ILE A 197 -10.37 17.49 28.23
CA ILE A 197 -9.21 17.94 29.01
C ILE A 197 -9.23 17.37 30.43
N ASN A 198 -10.39 17.35 31.10
CA ASN A 198 -10.50 16.76 32.44
C ASN A 198 -10.12 15.27 32.44
N GLY A 199 -10.54 14.53 31.40
CA GLY A 199 -10.12 13.14 31.23
C GLY A 199 -8.61 13.01 31.01
N LEU A 200 -8.01 13.90 30.22
CA LEU A 200 -6.56 13.91 29.99
C LEU A 200 -5.79 14.22 31.28
N THR A 201 -6.22 15.21 32.05
CA THR A 201 -5.60 15.56 33.35
C THR A 201 -5.66 14.40 34.33
N ARG A 202 -6.76 13.64 34.37
CA ARG A 202 -6.85 12.44 35.20
C ARG A 202 -5.88 11.33 34.76
N LEU A 203 -5.70 11.13 33.46
CA LEU A 203 -4.70 10.18 32.94
C LEU A 203 -3.27 10.63 33.25
N LEU A 204 -2.99 11.94 33.17
CA LEU A 204 -1.70 12.51 33.55
C LEU A 204 -1.40 12.29 35.04
N ALA A 205 -2.39 12.49 35.92
CA ALA A 205 -2.22 12.24 37.36
C ALA A 205 -1.85 10.79 37.67
N VAL A 206 -2.43 9.82 36.95
CA VAL A 206 -2.04 8.39 37.05
C VAL A 206 -0.59 8.20 36.62
N CYS A 207 -0.19 8.79 35.49
CA CYS A 207 1.18 8.74 35.01
C CYS A 207 2.16 9.35 36.01
N GLU A 208 1.84 10.50 36.62
CA GLU A 208 2.66 11.19 37.62
C GLU A 208 2.84 10.36 38.89
N SER A 209 1.74 9.85 39.45
CA SER A 209 1.77 9.00 40.65
C SER A 209 2.57 7.72 40.40
N TYR A 210 2.40 7.09 39.23
CA TYR A 210 3.20 5.93 38.84
C TYR A 210 4.68 6.28 38.71
N ALA A 211 5.00 7.42 38.07
CA ALA A 211 6.38 7.83 37.88
C ALA A 211 7.09 8.09 39.21
N GLU A 212 6.41 8.73 40.16
CA GLU A 212 6.94 8.98 41.51
C GLU A 212 7.21 7.67 42.27
N THR A 213 6.23 6.77 42.31
CA THR A 213 6.35 5.48 43.02
C THR A 213 7.37 4.54 42.37
N HIS A 214 7.62 4.66 41.07
CA HIS A 214 8.54 3.80 40.32
C HIS A 214 9.89 4.48 40.01
N GLY A 215 10.22 5.61 40.62
CA GLY A 215 11.50 6.30 40.43
C GLY A 215 11.74 6.82 39.00
N LEU A 216 10.69 6.90 38.18
CA LEU A 216 10.72 7.45 36.84
C LEU A 216 10.57 8.97 36.89
N ARG A 217 10.87 9.64 35.77
CA ARG A 217 10.72 11.09 35.67
C ARG A 217 10.37 11.49 34.26
N TYR A 218 9.29 12.25 34.08
CA TYR A 218 8.96 12.84 32.79
C TYR A 218 9.82 14.06 32.48
N ASN A 219 10.12 14.24 31.21
CA ASN A 219 10.75 15.42 30.66
C ASN A 219 9.66 16.42 30.25
N THR A 220 9.37 17.39 31.12
CA THR A 220 8.33 18.39 30.88
C THR A 220 8.61 19.27 29.66
N LYS A 221 9.88 19.45 29.26
CA LYS A 221 10.26 20.24 28.09
C LYS A 221 10.04 19.51 26.76
N LYS A 222 10.10 18.18 26.77
CA LYS A 222 9.91 17.34 25.58
C LYS A 222 8.52 16.74 25.48
N SER A 223 7.79 16.74 26.59
CA SER A 223 6.40 16.31 26.62
C SER A 223 5.54 17.46 26.10
N GLU A 224 4.64 17.17 25.16
CA GLU A 224 3.89 18.21 24.43
C GLU A 224 2.42 17.82 24.28
N LEU A 225 1.56 18.83 24.20
CA LEU A 225 0.13 18.70 23.99
C LEU A 225 -0.23 19.03 22.53
N LEU A 226 -0.85 18.07 21.84
CA LEU A 226 -1.42 18.27 20.51
C LEU A 226 -2.95 18.15 20.58
N VAL A 227 -3.65 19.10 19.96
CA VAL A 227 -5.12 19.16 20.01
C VAL A 227 -5.69 18.95 18.63
N PHE A 228 -6.37 17.83 18.43
CA PHE A 228 -7.08 17.52 17.20
C PHE A 228 -8.51 18.08 17.27
N GLN A 229 -8.74 19.15 16.52
CA GLN A 229 -10.04 19.81 16.49
C GLN A 229 -11.00 19.08 15.53
N ALA A 230 -12.27 19.00 15.92
CA ALA A 230 -13.30 18.53 15.01
C ALA A 230 -13.65 19.61 13.95
N PRO A 231 -13.87 19.23 12.68
CA PRO A 231 -14.21 20.19 11.63
C PRO A 231 -15.51 20.94 11.94
N ASN A 232 -15.51 22.25 11.67
CA ASN A 232 -16.65 23.17 11.82
C ASN A 232 -17.12 23.42 13.26
N ILE A 233 -16.26 23.16 14.26
CA ILE A 233 -16.48 23.59 15.64
C ILE A 233 -15.69 24.87 15.89
N LYS A 234 -16.33 25.89 16.48
CA LYS A 234 -15.63 27.11 16.93
C LYS A 234 -14.46 26.70 17.82
N LYS A 235 -13.26 27.25 17.56
CA LYS A 235 -12.08 27.01 18.40
C LYS A 235 -12.45 27.32 19.86
N ARG A 236 -12.62 26.27 20.66
CA ARG A 236 -12.83 26.43 22.10
C ARG A 236 -11.52 26.85 22.74
N LEU A 237 -11.61 27.72 23.75
CA LEU A 237 -10.49 27.95 24.65
C LEU A 237 -10.11 26.60 25.26
N VAL A 238 -8.87 26.18 25.05
CA VAL A 238 -8.33 24.95 25.63
C VAL A 238 -7.64 25.36 26.93
N PRO A 239 -8.11 24.89 28.10
CA PRO A 239 -7.44 25.15 29.37
C PRO A 239 -5.99 24.66 29.36
N SER A 240 -5.14 25.32 30.14
CA SER A 240 -3.78 24.90 30.40
C SER A 240 -3.75 23.49 31.02
N VAL A 241 -2.83 22.66 30.54
CA VAL A 241 -2.60 21.29 31.03
C VAL A 241 -1.21 21.25 31.63
N TYR A 242 -1.08 20.65 32.81
CA TYR A 242 0.16 20.62 33.57
C TYR A 242 0.71 19.20 33.67
N LEU A 243 2.04 19.10 33.70
CA LEU A 243 2.80 17.89 33.99
C LEU A 243 3.95 18.24 34.93
N GLY A 244 3.99 17.62 36.11
CA GLY A 244 4.94 17.93 37.18
C GLY A 244 4.87 19.39 37.63
N GLY A 245 3.67 19.98 37.62
CA GLY A 245 3.44 21.40 37.92
C GLY A 245 3.86 22.38 36.82
N VAL A 246 4.37 21.90 35.68
CA VAL A 246 4.78 22.73 34.54
C VAL A 246 3.71 22.67 33.45
N GLU A 247 3.31 23.82 32.92
CA GLU A 247 2.38 23.88 31.79
C GLU A 247 3.01 23.24 30.54
N LEU A 248 2.28 22.31 29.93
CA LEU A 248 2.72 21.61 28.71
C LEU A 248 2.65 22.55 27.51
N ASN A 249 3.71 22.52 26.69
CA ASN A 249 3.73 23.26 25.44
C ASN A 249 2.67 22.71 24.47
N ARG A 250 1.81 23.60 23.96
CA ARG A 250 0.82 23.24 22.94
C ARG A 250 1.41 23.41 21.55
N VAL A 251 1.40 22.34 20.77
CA VAL A 251 1.93 22.32 19.39
C VAL A 251 0.85 22.04 18.36
N THR A 252 1.13 22.37 17.09
CA THR A 252 0.27 22.07 15.93
C THR A 252 0.74 20.83 15.16
N GLU A 253 1.97 20.40 15.41
CA GLU A 253 2.59 19.23 14.82
C GLU A 253 3.54 18.57 15.83
N PHE A 254 3.67 17.25 15.77
CA PHE A 254 4.55 16.49 16.64
C PHE A 254 5.20 15.33 15.89
N LYS A 255 6.49 15.08 16.12
CA LYS A 255 7.23 13.95 15.53
C LYS A 255 7.12 12.71 16.42
N TYR A 256 6.03 11.96 16.28
CA TYR A 256 5.77 10.74 17.04
C TYR A 256 6.39 9.50 16.36
N LEU A 257 7.27 8.77 17.06
CA LEU A 257 7.94 7.56 16.55
C LEU A 257 8.60 7.77 15.17
N GLY A 258 9.10 8.97 14.92
CA GLY A 258 9.69 9.34 13.65
C GLY A 258 8.68 9.50 12.51
N HIS A 259 7.39 9.75 12.77
CA HIS A 259 6.35 10.18 11.83
C HIS A 259 5.78 11.53 12.29
N VAL A 260 5.55 12.46 11.37
CA VAL A 260 5.02 13.79 11.69
C VAL A 260 3.50 13.73 11.71
N VAL A 261 2.90 13.99 12.87
CA VAL A 261 1.46 14.06 13.06
C VAL A 261 1.06 15.52 13.24
N THR A 262 0.09 15.99 12.45
CA THR A 262 -0.41 17.37 12.49
C THR A 262 -1.80 17.44 13.13
N GLU A 263 -2.20 18.59 13.66
CA GLU A 263 -3.52 18.81 14.28
C GLU A 263 -4.70 18.54 13.32
N THR A 264 -4.46 18.58 12.01
CA THR A 264 -5.45 18.28 10.95
C THR A 264 -5.31 16.88 10.35
N LEU A 265 -4.32 16.09 10.81
CA LEU A 265 -3.93 14.81 10.22
C LEU A 265 -3.60 14.88 8.72
N VAL A 266 -3.16 16.04 8.22
CA VAL A 266 -2.63 16.17 6.86
C VAL A 266 -1.17 15.70 6.85
N ASP A 267 -0.87 14.80 5.90
CA ASP A 267 0.38 14.03 5.80
C ASP A 267 1.49 14.74 5.01
N ASP A 268 1.20 15.89 4.41
CA ASP A 268 2.13 16.62 3.54
C ASP A 268 3.50 16.91 4.19
N LEU A 269 3.52 17.24 5.48
CA LEU A 269 4.77 17.49 6.21
C LEU A 269 5.62 16.22 6.39
N ASP A 270 4.97 15.08 6.63
CA ASP A 270 5.67 13.80 6.76
C ASP A 270 6.23 13.34 5.40
N MET A 271 5.44 13.53 4.34
CA MET A 271 5.87 13.26 2.97
C MET A 271 7.05 14.13 2.56
N GLU A 272 7.03 15.42 2.92
CA GLU A 272 8.15 16.33 2.66
C GLU A 272 9.40 15.92 3.45
N ARG A 273 9.26 15.46 4.70
CA ARG A 273 10.37 14.89 5.46
C ARG A 273 10.97 13.68 4.73
N GLU A 274 10.15 12.72 4.31
CA GLU A 274 10.62 11.55 3.57
C GLU A 274 11.25 11.92 2.23
N ARG A 275 10.69 12.92 1.53
CA ARG A 275 11.26 13.43 0.27
C ARG A 275 12.67 13.96 0.48
N ARG A 276 12.91 14.74 1.54
CA ARG A 276 14.25 15.24 1.90
C ARG A 276 15.19 14.10 2.28
N ALA A 277 14.72 13.15 3.09
CA ALA A 277 15.50 11.97 3.45
C ALA A 277 15.90 11.13 2.23
N LEU A 278 14.98 10.96 1.27
CA LEU A 278 15.24 10.28 0.00
C LEU A 278 16.31 11.01 -0.82
N ALA A 279 16.21 12.34 -0.94
CA ALA A 279 17.21 13.14 -1.64
C ALA A 279 18.62 12.98 -1.03
N ILE A 280 18.72 13.00 0.30
CA ILE A 280 19.99 12.78 1.03
C ILE A 280 20.56 11.39 0.73
N ARG A 281 19.72 10.34 0.84
CA ARG A 281 20.12 8.94 0.57
C ARG A 281 20.58 8.78 -0.88
N CYS A 282 19.81 9.29 -1.84
CA CYS A 282 20.17 9.28 -3.26
C CYS A 282 21.50 9.97 -3.53
N ASN A 283 21.70 11.19 -3.02
CA ASN A 283 22.93 11.95 -3.23
C ASN A 283 24.14 11.29 -2.55
N MET A 284 23.93 10.58 -1.44
CA MET A 284 24.97 9.77 -0.81
C MET A 284 25.34 8.59 -1.72
N LEU A 285 24.35 7.86 -2.24
CA LEU A 285 24.57 6.71 -3.11
C LEU A 285 25.29 7.10 -4.40
N ALA A 286 24.79 8.12 -5.09
CA ALA A 286 25.33 8.58 -6.36
C ALA A 286 26.79 9.03 -6.25
N ARG A 287 27.18 9.65 -5.13
CA ARG A 287 28.57 10.09 -4.90
C ARG A 287 29.48 8.95 -4.47
N ARG A 288 29.09 8.18 -3.45
CA ARG A 288 29.96 7.16 -2.85
C ARG A 288 30.11 5.91 -3.73
N PHE A 289 29.09 5.58 -4.51
CA PHE A 289 29.04 4.37 -5.33
C PHE A 289 28.99 4.69 -6.83
N ALA A 290 29.49 5.86 -7.24
CA ALA A 290 29.50 6.30 -8.63
C ALA A 290 30.16 5.28 -9.57
N ARG A 291 31.26 4.67 -9.13
CA ARG A 291 32.07 3.70 -9.88
C ARG A 291 31.62 2.24 -9.73
N CYS A 292 30.57 1.98 -8.96
CA CYS A 292 30.06 0.62 -8.79
C CYS A 292 29.26 0.16 -10.02
N THR A 293 29.16 -1.16 -10.18
CA THR A 293 28.39 -1.77 -11.27
C THR A 293 26.90 -1.42 -11.16
N ARG A 294 26.18 -1.53 -12.30
CA ARG A 294 24.73 -1.32 -12.36
C ARG A 294 24.00 -2.18 -11.33
N GLN A 295 24.36 -3.44 -11.18
CA GLN A 295 23.71 -4.36 -10.25
C GLN A 295 23.87 -3.93 -8.78
N VAL A 296 25.06 -3.48 -8.38
CA VAL A 296 25.30 -2.95 -7.04
C VAL A 296 24.48 -1.69 -6.80
N LYS A 297 24.45 -0.77 -7.77
CA LYS A 297 23.66 0.47 -7.69
C LYS A 297 22.16 0.18 -7.54
N LEU A 298 21.62 -0.77 -8.30
CA LEU A 298 20.23 -1.22 -8.20
C LEU A 298 19.93 -1.83 -6.83
N THR A 299 20.83 -2.67 -6.31
CA THR A 299 20.68 -3.27 -4.98
C THR A 299 20.66 -2.20 -3.88
N LEU A 300 21.58 -1.24 -3.95
CA LEU A 300 21.63 -0.11 -3.03
C LEU A 300 20.39 0.79 -3.15
N PHE A 301 19.89 1.01 -4.37
CA PHE A 301 18.65 1.75 -4.59
C PHE A 301 17.45 1.05 -3.93
N ARG A 302 17.30 -0.27 -4.11
CA ARG A 302 16.24 -1.05 -3.45
C ARG A 302 16.34 -0.94 -1.93
N ALA A 303 17.54 -1.06 -1.37
CA ALA A 303 17.75 -1.00 0.09
C ALA A 303 17.49 0.40 0.69
N TYR A 304 18.06 1.45 0.09
CA TYR A 304 18.06 2.79 0.69
C TYR A 304 16.97 3.71 0.14
N CYS A 305 16.53 3.56 -1.11
CA CYS A 305 15.60 4.49 -1.75
C CYS A 305 14.15 3.97 -1.81
N GLN A 306 13.91 2.65 -1.76
CA GLN A 306 12.56 2.07 -1.69
C GLN A 306 12.05 1.84 -0.26
N SER A 307 12.88 2.16 0.74
CA SER A 307 12.50 2.17 2.16
C SER A 307 11.84 3.49 2.52
N PHE A 308 10.54 3.60 2.24
CA PHE A 308 9.73 4.73 2.72
C PHE A 308 9.17 4.42 4.10
N TYR A 309 9.69 5.08 5.13
CA TYR A 309 9.26 4.87 6.50
C TYR A 309 7.80 5.32 6.67
N THR A 310 6.93 4.44 7.20
CA THR A 310 5.52 4.73 7.53
C THR A 310 4.64 5.22 6.37
N CYS A 311 5.05 5.01 5.12
CA CYS A 311 4.33 5.53 3.95
C CYS A 311 2.92 4.99 3.75
N SER A 312 2.63 3.79 4.28
CA SER A 312 1.29 3.21 4.25
C SER A 312 0.26 4.01 5.06
N LEU A 313 0.72 4.91 5.94
CA LEU A 313 -0.12 5.77 6.76
C LEU A 313 -0.50 7.08 6.07
N TRP A 314 0.08 7.39 4.90
CA TRP A 314 -0.26 8.59 4.14
C TRP A 314 -1.61 8.39 3.46
N VAL A 315 -2.63 9.07 3.98
CA VAL A 315 -4.01 8.94 3.50
C VAL A 315 -4.61 10.30 3.17
N ASN A 316 -4.25 11.32 3.94
CA ASN A 316 -4.79 12.66 3.78
C ASN A 316 -3.66 13.59 3.34
N TYR A 317 -3.45 13.67 2.04
CA TYR A 317 -2.36 14.45 1.45
C TYR A 317 -2.81 15.20 0.20
N THR A 318 -2.09 16.25 -0.15
CA THR A 318 -2.31 16.97 -1.41
C THR A 318 -1.69 16.22 -2.59
N ARG A 319 -2.34 16.30 -3.76
CA ARG A 319 -1.78 15.77 -5.02
C ARG A 319 -0.40 16.35 -5.32
N ARG A 320 -0.15 17.60 -4.89
CA ARG A 320 1.13 18.29 -5.03
C ARG A 320 2.23 17.60 -4.23
N ALA A 321 2.02 17.34 -2.93
CA ALA A 321 3.00 16.67 -2.08
C ALA A 321 3.32 15.25 -2.60
N TYR A 322 2.28 14.50 -2.97
CA TYR A 322 2.43 13.15 -3.54
C TYR A 322 3.19 13.15 -4.86
N SER A 323 2.85 14.07 -5.76
CA SER A 323 3.56 14.21 -7.03
C SER A 323 5.02 14.64 -6.84
N ALA A 324 5.30 15.52 -5.89
CA ALA A 324 6.67 15.97 -5.59
C ALA A 324 7.55 14.81 -5.07
N LEU A 325 7.00 13.97 -4.19
CA LEU A 325 7.71 12.78 -3.70
C LEU A 325 7.95 11.76 -4.83
N ARG A 326 6.93 11.49 -5.66
CA ARG A 326 7.06 10.61 -6.84
C ARG A 326 8.14 11.10 -7.80
N VAL A 327 8.15 12.40 -8.12
CA VAL A 327 9.16 13.01 -8.99
C VAL A 327 10.56 12.85 -8.39
N GLN A 328 10.71 13.06 -7.07
CA GLN A 328 11.98 12.84 -6.38
C GLN A 328 12.44 11.39 -6.46
N TYR A 329 11.54 10.42 -6.31
CA TYR A 329 11.84 8.99 -6.45
C TYR A 329 12.30 8.62 -7.86
N ASN A 330 11.59 9.10 -8.89
CA ASN A 330 11.99 8.88 -10.28
C ASN A 330 13.37 9.51 -10.57
N ASN A 331 13.61 10.72 -10.06
CA ASN A 331 14.91 11.37 -10.19
C ASN A 331 16.00 10.63 -9.43
N ALA A 332 15.68 9.99 -8.30
CA ALA A 332 16.67 9.23 -7.55
C ALA A 332 17.23 8.07 -8.37
N LEU A 333 16.38 7.31 -9.07
CA LEU A 333 16.86 6.22 -9.92
C LEU A 333 17.70 6.75 -11.09
N ARG A 334 17.24 7.84 -11.74
CA ARG A 334 18.00 8.51 -12.82
C ARG A 334 19.39 8.90 -12.37
N ILE A 335 19.51 9.55 -11.21
CA ILE A 335 20.78 10.04 -10.69
C ILE A 335 21.69 8.86 -10.32
N VAL A 336 21.17 7.84 -9.63
CA VAL A 336 21.98 6.68 -9.21
C VAL A 336 22.53 5.90 -10.41
N LEU A 337 21.74 5.77 -11.48
CA LEU A 337 22.12 5.04 -12.69
C LEU A 337 22.81 5.92 -13.77
N GLY A 338 22.81 7.24 -13.62
CA GLY A 338 23.36 8.17 -14.62
C GLY A 338 22.51 8.26 -15.89
N LEU A 339 21.19 8.11 -15.78
CA LEU A 339 20.28 8.11 -16.93
C LEU A 339 19.94 9.53 -17.42
N PRO A 340 19.60 9.70 -18.72
CA PRO A 340 19.20 11.00 -19.27
C PRO A 340 17.99 11.60 -18.55
N ARG A 341 17.93 12.93 -18.45
CA ARG A 341 16.85 13.65 -17.76
C ARG A 341 15.46 13.35 -18.34
N PHE A 342 15.37 13.18 -19.65
CA PHE A 342 14.12 13.00 -20.39
C PHE A 342 13.77 11.53 -20.68
N CYS A 343 14.47 10.56 -20.08
CA CYS A 343 14.11 9.15 -20.25
C CYS A 343 12.74 8.82 -19.62
N SER A 344 12.04 7.88 -20.25
CA SER A 344 10.75 7.37 -19.78
C SER A 344 10.86 6.84 -18.35
N ALA A 345 10.01 7.34 -17.47
CA ALA A 345 9.96 6.87 -16.08
C ALA A 345 9.54 5.41 -16.00
N SER A 346 8.50 5.00 -16.73
CA SER A 346 8.07 3.60 -16.75
C SER A 346 9.16 2.70 -17.36
N GLY A 347 9.77 3.14 -18.46
CA GLY A 347 10.84 2.39 -19.14
C GLY A 347 12.06 2.15 -18.27
N MET A 348 12.52 3.17 -17.51
CA MET A 348 13.71 2.99 -16.65
C MET A 348 13.47 1.97 -15.52
N PHE A 349 12.27 1.93 -14.95
CA PHE A 349 11.94 1.01 -13.85
C PHE A 349 11.78 -0.42 -14.38
N ALA A 350 11.14 -0.58 -15.54
CA ALA A 350 11.03 -1.86 -16.25
C ALA A 350 12.42 -2.43 -16.62
N GLU A 351 13.26 -1.63 -17.29
CA GLU A 351 14.62 -2.03 -17.69
C GLU A 351 15.53 -2.32 -16.47
N ALA A 352 15.30 -1.63 -15.36
CA ALA A 352 16.01 -1.89 -14.11
C ALA A 352 15.47 -3.11 -13.34
N ARG A 353 14.29 -3.62 -13.70
CA ARG A 353 13.52 -4.61 -12.93
C ARG A 353 13.36 -4.17 -11.46
N VAL A 354 12.92 -2.94 -11.26
CA VAL A 354 12.72 -2.32 -9.94
C VAL A 354 11.30 -1.77 -9.88
N ASP A 355 10.63 -1.98 -8.74
CA ASP A 355 9.29 -1.44 -8.52
C ASP A 355 9.24 0.09 -8.71
N ASP A 356 8.25 0.55 -9.45
CA ASP A 356 7.95 1.97 -9.54
C ASP A 356 7.39 2.51 -8.22
N PHE A 357 7.20 3.84 -8.15
CA PHE A 357 6.72 4.49 -6.95
C PHE A 357 5.36 3.96 -6.45
N PHE A 358 4.42 3.73 -7.36
CA PHE A 358 3.07 3.31 -7.01
C PHE A 358 3.04 1.85 -6.54
N ALA A 359 3.81 0.98 -7.20
CA ALA A 359 3.99 -0.40 -6.80
C ALA A 359 4.57 -0.50 -5.38
N VAL A 360 5.58 0.31 -5.05
CA VAL A 360 6.12 0.37 -3.68
C VAL A 360 5.05 0.80 -2.68
N MET A 361 4.27 1.85 -2.97
CA MET A 361 3.22 2.34 -2.07
C MET A 361 2.13 1.28 -1.84
N ARG A 362 1.64 0.63 -2.90
CA ARG A 362 0.64 -0.45 -2.80
C ARG A 362 1.14 -1.63 -1.99
N LYS A 363 2.36 -2.10 -2.24
CA LYS A 363 2.98 -3.21 -1.49
C LYS A 363 3.07 -2.90 0.00
N ARG A 364 3.42 -1.66 0.37
CA ARG A 364 3.51 -1.23 1.79
C ARG A 364 2.14 -1.13 2.44
N ALA A 365 1.14 -0.56 1.75
CA ALA A 365 -0.24 -0.49 2.21
C ALA A 365 -0.84 -1.90 2.44
N ALA A 366 -0.69 -2.80 1.47
CA ALA A 366 -1.15 -4.18 1.58
C ALA A 366 -0.47 -4.93 2.73
N SER A 367 0.85 -4.75 2.89
CA SER A 367 1.61 -5.35 4.00
C SER A 367 1.15 -4.83 5.37
N LEU A 368 0.84 -3.54 5.51
CA LEU A 368 0.26 -3.00 6.75
C LEU A 368 -1.10 -3.65 7.03
N LEU A 369 -2.00 -3.66 6.04
CA LEU A 369 -3.35 -4.20 6.22
C LEU A 369 -3.33 -5.69 6.59
N SER A 370 -2.50 -6.49 5.92
CA SER A 370 -2.30 -7.91 6.23
C SER A 370 -1.82 -8.10 7.67
N ARG A 371 -0.79 -7.36 8.10
CA ARG A 371 -0.28 -7.44 9.48
C ARG A 371 -1.31 -7.03 10.51
N THR A 372 -2.07 -5.96 10.26
CA THR A 372 -3.15 -5.50 11.14
C THR A 372 -4.24 -6.56 11.28
N ARG A 373 -4.71 -7.14 10.18
CA ARG A 373 -5.74 -8.21 10.19
C ARG A 373 -5.27 -9.50 10.85
N SER A 374 -3.99 -9.84 10.70
CA SER A 374 -3.40 -11.02 11.37
C SER A 374 -3.04 -10.79 12.84
N SER A 375 -3.19 -9.57 13.36
CA SER A 375 -2.72 -9.23 14.70
C SER A 375 -3.67 -9.74 15.78
N SER A 376 -3.11 -10.36 16.82
CA SER A 376 -3.86 -10.75 18.02
C SER A 376 -4.03 -9.60 19.03
N ASN A 377 -3.54 -8.39 18.71
CA ASN A 377 -3.64 -7.23 19.60
C ASN A 377 -5.07 -6.65 19.58
N ALA A 378 -5.68 -6.56 20.76
CA ALA A 378 -7.06 -6.10 20.91
C ALA A 378 -7.33 -4.67 20.40
N ILE A 379 -6.32 -3.78 20.40
CA ILE A 379 -6.47 -2.42 19.86
C ILE A 379 -6.42 -2.46 18.32
N LEU A 380 -5.58 -3.32 17.73
CA LEU A 380 -5.49 -3.44 16.27
C LEU A 380 -6.71 -4.16 15.68
N SER A 381 -7.27 -5.14 16.39
CA SER A 381 -8.47 -5.84 15.94
C SER A 381 -9.69 -4.93 15.82
N VAL A 382 -9.78 -3.85 16.62
CA VAL A 382 -10.82 -2.82 16.47
C VAL A 382 -10.77 -2.20 15.06
N TRP A 383 -9.57 -2.04 14.50
CA TRP A 383 -9.38 -1.36 13.21
C TRP A 383 -9.34 -2.30 12.01
N ALA A 384 -9.03 -3.58 12.20
CA ALA A 384 -8.73 -4.54 11.13
C ALA A 384 -9.82 -4.63 10.04
N ASP A 385 -11.10 -4.58 10.45
CA ASP A 385 -12.26 -4.79 9.57
C ASP A 385 -13.16 -3.55 9.47
N ARG A 386 -12.73 -2.42 10.04
CA ARG A 386 -13.49 -1.18 10.01
C ARG A 386 -13.38 -0.49 8.66
N MET A 387 -14.37 -0.72 7.80
CA MET A 387 -14.48 0.00 6.52
C MET A 387 -14.73 1.50 6.69
N ASP A 388 -15.09 2.00 7.88
CA ASP A 388 -15.19 3.44 8.13
C ASP A 388 -13.83 4.12 8.30
N SER A 389 -12.76 3.35 8.53
CA SER A 389 -11.38 3.81 8.60
C SER A 389 -10.87 4.28 7.24
N PRO A 390 -10.42 5.54 7.11
CA PRO A 390 -9.80 6.03 5.88
C PRO A 390 -8.48 5.36 5.54
N ILE A 391 -7.71 4.85 6.51
CA ILE A 391 -6.54 4.01 6.24
C ILE A 391 -6.98 2.68 5.65
N VAL A 392 -7.98 2.01 6.23
CA VAL A 392 -8.49 0.74 5.69
C VAL A 392 -9.15 0.96 4.34
N ARG A 393 -9.86 2.06 4.09
CA ARG A 393 -10.37 2.40 2.76
C ARG A 393 -9.26 2.72 1.77
N HIS A 394 -8.25 3.49 2.16
CA HIS A 394 -7.13 3.80 1.28
C HIS A 394 -6.32 2.55 0.92
N CYS A 395 -6.15 1.64 1.87
CA CYS A 395 -5.48 0.35 1.68
C CYS A 395 -6.40 -0.70 1.01
N GLY A 396 -7.71 -0.63 1.25
CA GLY A 396 -8.75 -1.59 0.87
C GLY A 396 -9.55 -1.21 -0.38
N CYS A 397 -9.41 0.02 -0.90
CA CYS A 397 -9.82 0.38 -2.26
C CYS A 397 -9.03 -0.39 -3.33
N SER A 398 -8.02 -1.16 -2.92
CA SER A 398 -7.35 -2.16 -3.74
C SER A 398 -8.02 -3.55 -3.68
N ARG A 399 -9.14 -3.74 -2.96
CA ARG A 399 -9.82 -5.05 -2.81
C ARG A 399 -11.36 -5.05 -2.67
N ASP A 400 -12.04 -3.97 -2.25
CA ASP A 400 -13.50 -4.02 -1.91
C ASP A 400 -14.48 -3.28 -2.84
N LEU A 401 -14.04 -2.67 -3.95
CA LEU A 401 -14.95 -2.04 -4.93
C LEU A 401 -15.72 -3.06 -5.80
N LEU A 402 -15.35 -4.34 -5.77
CA LEU A 402 -15.95 -5.40 -6.59
C LEU A 402 -17.02 -6.25 -5.86
N GLN A 403 -17.02 -6.33 -4.53
CA GLN A 403 -17.88 -7.29 -3.81
C GLN A 403 -19.19 -6.73 -3.25
N THR A 404 -19.32 -5.42 -2.97
CA THR A 404 -20.54 -4.88 -2.33
C THR A 404 -21.48 -4.09 -3.25
N ALA A 405 -21.09 -3.79 -4.50
CA ALA A 405 -21.99 -3.22 -5.50
C ALA A 405 -22.91 -4.28 -6.15
N ALA A 406 -22.47 -5.54 -6.20
CA ALA A 406 -23.23 -6.64 -6.79
C ALA A 406 -24.45 -7.06 -5.93
N ALA A 407 -24.44 -6.85 -4.61
CA ALA A 407 -25.49 -7.37 -3.73
C ALA A 407 -26.75 -6.48 -3.61
N ARG A 408 -26.77 -5.27 -4.21
CA ARG A 408 -27.91 -4.33 -4.09
C ARG A 408 -28.67 -4.02 -5.39
N ALA A 409 -28.22 -4.54 -6.53
CA ALA A 409 -28.84 -4.27 -7.84
C ALA A 409 -29.54 -5.48 -8.50
N PHE A 410 -29.67 -6.60 -7.78
CA PHE A 410 -30.13 -7.87 -8.34
C PHE A 410 -31.65 -8.07 -8.53
N PRO A 411 -32.59 -7.37 -7.85
CA PRO A 411 -34.02 -7.66 -8.06
C PRO A 411 -34.69 -6.92 -9.23
N SER A 412 -34.10 -5.87 -9.81
CA SER A 412 -34.80 -4.99 -10.78
C SER A 412 -34.46 -5.24 -12.26
N LEU A 413 -33.46 -6.07 -12.56
CA LEU A 413 -33.05 -6.40 -13.94
C LEU A 413 -33.67 -7.70 -14.50
N LEU A 414 -34.37 -8.47 -13.67
CA LEU A 414 -35.00 -9.74 -14.06
C LEU A 414 -36.29 -9.59 -14.89
N ASN A 415 -36.83 -8.39 -15.08
CA ASN A 415 -38.12 -8.18 -15.77
C ASN A 415 -38.04 -7.72 -17.23
N LEU A 416 -36.87 -7.68 -17.87
CA LEU A 416 -36.73 -7.17 -19.26
C LEU A 416 -36.12 -8.15 -20.26
N SER A 417 -35.90 -9.42 -19.90
CA SER A 417 -35.47 -10.46 -20.85
C SER A 417 -36.66 -11.21 -21.44
N SER A 418 -37.36 -10.59 -22.40
CA SER A 418 -38.08 -11.37 -23.41
C SER A 418 -37.11 -11.77 -24.52
N SER A 419 -37.14 -13.06 -24.85
CA SER A 419 -36.10 -13.88 -25.47
C SER A 419 -36.01 -13.80 -27.00
N SER A 420 -36.25 -12.64 -27.64
CA SER A 420 -36.47 -12.61 -29.10
C SER A 420 -35.41 -11.87 -29.94
N SER A 421 -34.37 -11.28 -29.36
CA SER A 421 -33.39 -10.48 -30.14
C SER A 421 -32.01 -11.12 -30.32
N TYR A 422 -31.70 -12.20 -29.60
CA TYR A 422 -30.39 -12.89 -29.70
C TYR A 422 -30.39 -14.08 -30.68
N SER A 423 -31.55 -14.54 -31.12
CA SER A 423 -31.69 -15.70 -32.02
C SER A 423 -31.55 -15.37 -33.51
N ALA A 424 -31.08 -14.18 -33.87
CA ALA A 424 -30.97 -13.73 -35.27
C ALA A 424 -29.52 -13.59 -35.77
N SER A 425 -28.53 -13.99 -34.96
CA SER A 425 -27.10 -13.94 -35.28
C SER A 425 -26.63 -15.32 -35.75
N PRO A 426 -26.24 -15.53 -37.03
CA PRO A 426 -25.85 -16.85 -37.56
C PRO A 426 -24.67 -17.50 -36.82
N SER A 427 -23.83 -16.71 -36.15
CA SER A 427 -22.64 -17.16 -35.41
C SER A 427 -22.91 -17.60 -33.96
N LEU A 428 -24.13 -17.47 -33.45
CA LEU A 428 -24.52 -17.86 -32.09
C LEU A 428 -25.67 -18.89 -32.08
N GLU A 429 -25.99 -19.42 -33.26
CA GLU A 429 -26.98 -20.46 -33.45
C GLU A 429 -26.42 -21.78 -32.89
N GLY A 430 -26.93 -22.22 -31.74
CA GLY A 430 -26.46 -23.42 -31.05
C GLY A 430 -25.89 -23.20 -29.65
N CYS A 431 -25.69 -21.95 -29.20
CA CYS A 431 -25.25 -21.66 -27.84
C CYS A 431 -26.37 -21.92 -26.81
N SER A 432 -26.02 -22.43 -25.62
CA SER A 432 -26.99 -22.69 -24.56
C SER A 432 -27.68 -21.40 -24.10
N ARG A 433 -28.96 -21.51 -23.71
CA ARG A 433 -29.77 -20.36 -23.26
C ARG A 433 -29.15 -19.65 -22.06
N ASP A 434 -28.52 -20.41 -21.17
CA ASP A 434 -27.87 -19.91 -19.96
C ASP A 434 -26.59 -19.13 -20.29
N TRP A 435 -25.85 -19.56 -21.33
CA TRP A 435 -24.71 -18.81 -21.84
C TRP A 435 -25.14 -17.48 -22.45
N LEU A 436 -26.19 -17.48 -23.29
CA LEU A 436 -26.71 -16.26 -23.92
C LEU A 436 -27.19 -15.25 -22.87
N GLN A 437 -27.83 -15.72 -21.80
CA GLN A 437 -28.22 -14.86 -20.68
C GLN A 437 -27.01 -14.29 -19.93
N THR A 438 -25.99 -15.10 -19.71
CA THR A 438 -24.76 -14.68 -19.01
C THR A 438 -23.96 -13.67 -19.84
N ALA A 439 -23.83 -13.91 -21.15
CA ALA A 439 -23.19 -12.99 -22.09
C ALA A 439 -23.97 -11.67 -22.20
N ALA A 440 -25.30 -11.74 -22.28
CA ALA A 440 -26.17 -10.56 -22.30
C ALA A 440 -26.10 -9.76 -20.99
N ALA A 441 -25.96 -10.42 -19.84
CA ALA A 441 -25.80 -9.75 -18.54
C ALA A 441 -24.45 -9.02 -18.41
N ARG A 442 -23.43 -9.46 -19.15
CA ARG A 442 -22.11 -8.81 -19.21
C ARG A 442 -21.99 -7.79 -20.35
N ALA A 443 -22.93 -7.76 -21.28
CA ALA A 443 -23.00 -6.74 -22.32
C ALA A 443 -23.48 -5.40 -21.75
N ARG A 444 -22.91 -4.30 -22.25
CA ARG A 444 -23.32 -2.93 -21.90
C ARG A 444 -24.31 -2.40 -22.94
N CYS A 445 -25.35 -1.70 -22.51
CA CYS A 445 -26.23 -1.00 -23.44
C CYS A 445 -25.65 0.37 -23.79
N VAL A 446 -25.53 0.66 -25.09
CA VAL A 446 -25.00 1.91 -25.64
C VAL A 446 -26.09 2.58 -26.47
N LEU A 447 -26.41 3.82 -26.14
CA LEU A 447 -27.38 4.65 -26.86
C LEU A 447 -26.62 5.69 -27.68
N LEU A 448 -26.81 5.67 -29.00
CA LEU A 448 -26.19 6.61 -29.92
C LEU A 448 -27.26 7.44 -30.64
N PRO A 449 -27.19 8.78 -30.63
CA PRO A 449 -28.07 9.61 -31.46
C PRO A 449 -27.78 9.43 -32.95
N ALA A 450 -28.66 9.94 -33.81
CA ALA A 450 -28.49 9.88 -35.26
C ALA A 450 -27.25 10.68 -35.71
N GLY A 451 -26.47 10.12 -36.64
CA GLY A 451 -25.27 10.72 -37.22
C GLY A 451 -23.98 10.46 -36.44
N GLU A 452 -24.01 9.63 -35.39
CA GLU A 452 -22.83 9.25 -34.61
C GLU A 452 -22.12 8.04 -35.21
N LEU A 453 -20.81 8.00 -35.00
CA LEU A 453 -19.94 6.91 -35.46
C LEU A 453 -20.01 5.75 -34.47
N LEU A 454 -20.38 4.56 -34.96
CA LEU A 454 -20.35 3.32 -34.18
C LEU A 454 -18.96 2.67 -34.21
N GLN A 455 -18.36 2.57 -35.40
CA GLN A 455 -17.00 2.05 -35.58
C GLN A 455 -16.36 2.64 -36.82
N HIS A 456 -15.03 2.77 -36.81
CA HIS A 456 -14.25 3.27 -37.94
C HIS A 456 -13.52 2.14 -38.67
N ALA A 457 -13.40 2.23 -39.99
CA ALA A 457 -12.54 1.35 -40.77
C ALA A 457 -11.06 1.55 -40.41
N ALA A 458 -10.28 0.47 -40.45
CA ALA A 458 -8.89 0.31 -40.02
C ALA A 458 -8.64 0.37 -38.50
N ASP A 459 -9.67 0.53 -37.66
CA ASP A 459 -9.50 0.40 -36.20
C ASP A 459 -9.30 -1.07 -35.82
N ILE A 460 -8.30 -1.33 -34.97
CA ILE A 460 -8.06 -2.65 -34.39
C ILE A 460 -8.82 -2.70 -33.07
N GLY A 461 -10.08 -3.15 -33.12
CA GLY A 461 -10.96 -3.24 -31.95
C GLY A 461 -11.66 -4.59 -31.89
N ARG A 462 -11.67 -5.21 -30.69
CA ARG A 462 -12.26 -6.54 -30.43
C ARG A 462 -13.61 -6.40 -29.71
N ASP A 463 -14.46 -5.56 -30.27
CA ASP A 463 -15.75 -5.18 -29.71
C ASP A 463 -16.87 -5.62 -30.64
N ILE A 464 -17.88 -6.31 -30.09
CA ILE A 464 -19.10 -6.67 -30.81
C ILE A 464 -20.21 -5.70 -30.46
N TYR A 465 -20.92 -5.23 -31.48
CA TYR A 465 -22.14 -4.47 -31.34
C TYR A 465 -23.33 -5.20 -31.96
N VAL A 466 -24.43 -5.29 -31.22
CA VAL A 466 -25.71 -5.82 -31.73
C VAL A 466 -26.75 -4.71 -31.68
N LEU A 467 -27.33 -4.37 -32.83
CA LEU A 467 -28.29 -3.28 -32.95
C LEU A 467 -29.67 -3.75 -32.46
N GLN A 468 -30.13 -3.24 -31.32
CA GLN A 468 -31.44 -3.58 -30.77
C GLN A 468 -32.58 -2.76 -31.40
N LYS A 469 -32.31 -1.47 -31.65
CA LYS A 469 -33.28 -0.51 -32.23
C LYS A 469 -32.53 0.55 -33.04
N GLY A 470 -33.13 1.02 -34.14
CA GLY A 470 -32.56 2.05 -35.02
C GLY A 470 -31.97 1.49 -36.31
N HIS A 471 -31.42 2.36 -37.17
CA HIS A 471 -30.80 1.99 -38.44
C HIS A 471 -29.40 2.63 -38.55
N CYS A 472 -28.47 1.91 -39.18
CA CYS A 472 -27.11 2.35 -39.43
C CYS A 472 -26.76 2.22 -40.92
N ASN A 473 -25.90 3.11 -41.42
CA ASN A 473 -25.31 3.01 -42.76
C ASN A 473 -23.87 2.52 -42.65
N ILE A 474 -23.52 1.59 -43.54
CA ILE A 474 -22.17 1.04 -43.68
C ILE A 474 -21.49 1.73 -44.87
N LEU A 475 -20.36 2.38 -44.60
CA LEU A 475 -19.61 3.17 -45.57
C LEU A 475 -18.35 2.42 -46.01
N ASN A 476 -18.01 2.51 -47.31
CA ASN A 476 -16.71 2.07 -47.82
C ASN A 476 -15.60 3.12 -47.56
N HIS A 477 -14.37 2.78 -47.95
CA HIS A 477 -13.19 3.65 -47.84
C HIS A 477 -13.31 4.98 -48.62
N THR A 478 -14.26 5.12 -49.54
CA THR A 478 -14.53 6.39 -50.26
C THR A 478 -15.69 7.19 -49.63
N GLY A 479 -16.28 6.70 -48.54
CA GLY A 479 -17.40 7.33 -47.84
C GLY A 479 -18.75 7.18 -48.54
N LYS A 480 -18.86 6.31 -49.55
CA LYS A 480 -20.14 5.95 -50.17
C LYS A 480 -20.85 4.88 -49.33
N ILE A 481 -22.17 4.99 -49.21
CA ILE A 481 -23.01 4.01 -48.54
C ILE A 481 -23.01 2.73 -49.37
N VAL A 482 -22.53 1.64 -48.77
CA VAL A 482 -22.49 0.30 -49.38
C VAL A 482 -23.77 -0.46 -49.06
N SER A 483 -24.23 -0.36 -47.82
CA SER A 483 -25.43 -1.02 -47.33
C SER A 483 -26.01 -0.30 -46.11
N SER A 484 -27.28 -0.53 -45.82
CA SER A 484 -27.95 -0.11 -44.59
C SER A 484 -28.32 -1.32 -43.75
N ALA A 485 -28.21 -1.17 -42.43
CA ALA A 485 -28.43 -2.22 -41.45
C ALA A 485 -29.51 -1.79 -40.45
N GLY A 486 -30.47 -2.67 -40.19
CA GLY A 486 -31.58 -2.46 -39.25
C GLY A 486 -31.43 -3.26 -37.95
N PRO A 487 -32.45 -3.21 -37.06
CA PRO A 487 -32.44 -3.95 -35.80
C PRO A 487 -32.23 -5.46 -36.01
N GLY A 488 -31.34 -6.05 -35.21
CA GLY A 488 -30.89 -7.44 -35.33
C GLY A 488 -29.51 -7.58 -36.01
N ALA A 489 -29.01 -6.53 -36.68
CA ALA A 489 -27.68 -6.56 -37.28
C ALA A 489 -26.56 -6.57 -36.23
N ASN A 490 -25.48 -7.30 -36.53
CA ASN A 490 -24.28 -7.40 -35.71
C ASN A 490 -23.05 -6.82 -36.44
N PHE A 491 -22.13 -6.24 -35.68
CA PHE A 491 -20.91 -5.62 -36.19
C PHE A 491 -19.72 -6.03 -35.33
N GLY A 492 -18.55 -6.25 -35.95
CA GLY A 492 -17.30 -6.55 -35.22
C GLY A 492 -17.07 -8.02 -34.87
N VAL A 493 -17.94 -8.93 -35.31
CA VAL A 493 -17.87 -10.37 -34.94
C VAL A 493 -16.64 -11.04 -35.53
N MET A 494 -16.41 -10.84 -36.84
CA MET A 494 -15.27 -11.46 -37.53
C MET A 494 -13.95 -10.83 -37.08
N GLU A 495 -13.95 -9.52 -36.86
CA GLU A 495 -12.80 -8.76 -36.37
C GLU A 495 -12.40 -9.18 -34.95
N MET A 496 -13.38 -9.48 -34.09
CA MET A 496 -13.13 -9.95 -32.74
C MET A 496 -12.61 -11.39 -32.72
N LEU A 497 -13.19 -12.30 -33.51
CA LEU A 497 -12.82 -13.73 -33.53
C LEU A 497 -11.43 -13.94 -34.14
N TYR A 498 -11.10 -13.23 -35.22
CA TYR A 498 -9.84 -13.40 -35.95
C TYR A 498 -8.78 -12.31 -35.64
N GLY A 499 -9.12 -11.31 -34.83
CA GLY A 499 -8.21 -10.22 -34.45
C GLY A 499 -7.80 -9.29 -35.60
N LEU A 500 -8.69 -9.10 -36.58
CA LEU A 500 -8.45 -8.34 -37.80
C LEU A 500 -8.87 -6.87 -37.68
N PRO A 501 -8.31 -5.94 -38.48
CA PRO A 501 -8.75 -4.54 -38.51
C PRO A 501 -10.18 -4.42 -39.07
N LYS A 502 -10.96 -3.49 -38.51
CA LYS A 502 -12.33 -3.21 -38.96
C LYS A 502 -12.35 -2.71 -40.40
N VAL A 503 -13.29 -3.18 -41.20
CA VAL A 503 -13.23 -2.96 -42.66
C VAL A 503 -14.10 -1.79 -43.10
N TYR A 504 -15.23 -1.62 -42.41
CA TYR A 504 -16.23 -0.63 -42.76
C TYR A 504 -16.45 0.35 -41.64
N THR A 505 -16.69 1.59 -42.02
CA THR A 505 -17.14 2.62 -41.10
C THR A 505 -18.66 2.56 -40.97
N VAL A 506 -19.16 2.46 -39.75
CA VAL A 506 -20.60 2.35 -39.47
C VAL A 506 -21.06 3.62 -38.77
N VAL A 507 -22.07 4.28 -39.34
CA VAL A 507 -22.65 5.52 -38.82
C VAL A 507 -24.13 5.33 -38.58
N THR A 508 -24.64 5.79 -37.45
CA THR A 508 -26.06 5.71 -37.13
C THR A 508 -26.86 6.66 -38.03
N THR A 509 -27.95 6.18 -38.62
CA THR A 509 -28.88 7.00 -39.43
C THR A 509 -30.01 7.54 -38.58
N THR A 510 -30.43 6.77 -37.58
CA THR A 510 -31.42 7.17 -36.56
C THR A 510 -30.84 7.01 -35.15
N ALA A 511 -31.55 7.43 -34.10
CA ALA A 511 -31.14 7.11 -32.74
C ALA A 511 -31.16 5.59 -32.53
N CYS A 512 -30.01 5.03 -32.16
CA CYS A 512 -29.77 3.60 -32.09
C CYS A 512 -29.52 3.14 -30.64
N SER A 513 -30.10 2.00 -30.28
CA SER A 513 -29.81 1.28 -29.03
C SER A 513 -29.02 0.03 -29.39
N LEU A 514 -27.83 -0.13 -28.81
CA LEU A 514 -26.88 -1.17 -29.14
C LEU A 514 -26.49 -1.94 -27.88
N LEU A 515 -26.33 -3.25 -28.01
CA LEU A 515 -25.65 -4.08 -27.02
C LEU A 515 -24.18 -4.18 -27.41
N HIS A 516 -23.31 -3.81 -26.50
CA HIS A 516 -21.87 -3.82 -26.66
C HIS A 516 -21.25 -4.91 -25.79
N LEU A 517 -20.51 -5.83 -26.41
CA LEU A 517 -19.80 -6.90 -25.72
C LEU A 517 -18.30 -6.81 -26.03
N GLU A 518 -17.50 -6.68 -24.98
CA GLU A 518 -16.03 -6.64 -25.05
C GLU A 518 -15.47 -8.07 -25.06
N TYR A 519 -14.35 -8.28 -25.77
CA TYR A 519 -13.69 -9.61 -25.84
C TYR A 519 -13.34 -10.20 -24.48
N SER A 520 -12.93 -9.38 -23.51
CA SER A 520 -12.64 -9.82 -22.13
C SER A 520 -13.87 -10.43 -21.45
N ALA A 521 -15.06 -9.87 -21.69
CA ALA A 521 -16.32 -10.39 -21.17
C ALA A 521 -16.70 -11.70 -21.87
N LEU A 522 -16.40 -11.85 -23.16
CA LEU A 522 -16.60 -13.12 -23.87
C LEU A 522 -15.70 -14.22 -23.30
N VAL A 523 -14.39 -13.96 -23.13
CA VAL A 523 -13.44 -14.95 -22.59
C VAL A 523 -13.84 -15.40 -21.18
N GLN A 524 -14.34 -14.48 -20.35
CA GLN A 524 -14.87 -14.81 -19.03
C GLN A 524 -16.17 -15.62 -19.08
N CYS A 525 -17.01 -15.45 -20.11
CA CYS A 525 -18.18 -16.31 -20.31
C CYS A 525 -17.76 -17.72 -20.75
N LEU A 526 -16.74 -17.83 -21.61
CA LEU A 526 -16.21 -19.10 -22.09
C LEU A 526 -15.49 -19.90 -20.99
N SER A 527 -14.87 -19.22 -20.01
CA SER A 527 -14.28 -19.90 -18.85
C SER A 527 -15.32 -20.49 -17.90
N ILE A 528 -16.57 -20.03 -17.95
CA ILE A 528 -17.68 -20.51 -17.11
C ILE A 528 -18.46 -21.63 -17.81
N PHE A 529 -18.58 -21.58 -19.14
CA PHE A 529 -19.28 -22.58 -19.95
C PHE A 529 -18.35 -23.09 -21.08
N PRO A 530 -17.39 -23.98 -20.74
CA PRO A 530 -16.41 -24.50 -21.70
C PRO A 530 -17.06 -25.30 -22.83
N ASP A 531 -18.25 -25.85 -22.61
CA ASP A 531 -19.06 -26.60 -23.58
C ASP A 531 -19.49 -25.76 -24.80
N VAL A 532 -19.41 -24.43 -24.70
CA VAL A 532 -19.70 -23.48 -25.80
C VAL A 532 -18.46 -23.25 -26.68
N MET A 533 -17.28 -23.73 -26.26
CA MET A 533 -16.05 -23.62 -27.06
C MET A 533 -16.10 -24.47 -28.32
N GLU A 534 -16.74 -25.64 -28.31
CA GLU A 534 -16.83 -26.52 -29.50
C GLU A 534 -17.58 -25.85 -30.67
N PRO A 535 -18.78 -25.26 -30.48
CA PRO A 535 -19.47 -24.51 -31.54
C PRO A 535 -18.67 -23.30 -32.05
N ILE A 536 -18.02 -22.55 -31.16
CA ILE A 536 -17.25 -21.35 -31.54
C ILE A 536 -15.95 -21.73 -32.25
N ALA A 537 -15.29 -22.81 -31.84
CA ALA A 537 -14.12 -23.36 -32.52
C ALA A 537 -14.49 -23.87 -33.92
N ALA A 538 -15.63 -24.56 -34.06
CA ALA A 538 -16.13 -25.01 -35.36
C ALA A 538 -16.39 -23.84 -36.34
N VAL A 539 -16.85 -22.68 -35.84
CA VAL A 539 -17.03 -21.45 -36.64
C VAL A 539 -15.70 -20.78 -37.00
N ILE A 540 -14.67 -20.92 -36.15
CA ILE A 540 -13.32 -20.41 -36.40
C ILE A 540 -12.57 -21.29 -37.42
N GLU A 541 -12.86 -22.58 -37.46
CA GLU A 541 -12.25 -23.56 -38.38
C GLU A 541 -12.99 -23.68 -39.73
N ASP A 542 -14.06 -22.90 -39.93
CA ASP A 542 -14.80 -22.88 -41.19
C ASP A 542 -13.96 -22.21 -42.30
N VAL A 543 -13.57 -23.03 -43.28
CA VAL A 543 -12.69 -22.67 -44.40
C VAL A 543 -13.28 -21.57 -45.28
N ASP A 544 -14.61 -21.44 -45.37
CA ASP A 544 -15.26 -20.38 -46.15
C ASP A 544 -15.26 -19.04 -45.39
N LEU A 545 -15.40 -19.08 -44.07
CA LEU A 545 -15.26 -17.90 -43.19
C LEU A 545 -13.80 -17.42 -43.12
N GLU A 546 -12.82 -18.32 -43.08
CA GLU A 546 -11.40 -17.98 -43.11
C GLU A 546 -10.98 -17.40 -44.48
N ARG A 547 -11.54 -17.93 -45.58
CA ARG A 547 -11.37 -17.37 -46.93
C ARG A 547 -12.07 -16.01 -47.10
N MET A 548 -13.13 -15.74 -46.35
CA MET A 548 -13.77 -14.41 -46.30
C MET A 548 -12.93 -13.44 -45.44
N ALA A 549 -12.40 -13.90 -44.30
CA ALA A 549 -11.53 -13.16 -43.38
C ALA A 549 -10.23 -12.68 -44.05
N SER A 550 -9.62 -13.53 -44.89
CA SER A 550 -8.39 -13.22 -45.63
C SER A 550 -8.57 -12.11 -46.69
N LYS A 551 -9.79 -11.84 -47.17
CA LYS A 551 -10.07 -10.68 -48.03
C LYS A 551 -10.00 -9.33 -47.29
N PHE A 552 -9.92 -9.34 -45.96
CA PHE A 552 -9.96 -8.14 -45.11
C PHE A 552 -8.58 -7.71 -44.57
N VAL A 553 -7.50 -8.39 -44.97
CA VAL A 553 -6.11 -8.06 -44.59
C VAL A 553 -5.62 -6.75 -45.24
N GLU A 554 -6.32 -6.22 -46.25
CA GLU A 554 -5.96 -4.99 -46.99
C GLU A 554 -6.90 -3.78 -46.71
N ALA A 555 -7.59 -3.73 -45.57
CA ALA A 555 -8.51 -2.64 -45.26
C ALA A 555 -7.79 -1.26 -45.18
N LYS A 556 -8.27 -0.27 -45.96
CA LYS A 556 -7.74 1.11 -46.00
C LYS A 556 -8.69 2.08 -45.27
N PRO A 557 -8.18 3.08 -44.55
CA PRO A 557 -9.01 4.08 -43.86
C PRO A 557 -9.80 4.94 -44.86
N LEU A 558 -10.86 5.61 -44.37
CA LEU A 558 -11.65 6.53 -45.18
C LEU A 558 -10.77 7.67 -45.75
N SER A 559 -10.93 8.01 -47.03
CA SER A 559 -10.20 9.12 -47.65
C SER A 559 -11.15 10.21 -48.17
N GLY A 560 -11.01 11.46 -47.71
CA GLY A 560 -11.72 12.64 -48.28
C GLY A 560 -12.16 13.69 -47.25
N ARG A 561 -12.84 14.77 -47.68
CA ARG A 561 -13.22 15.95 -46.85
C ARG A 561 -14.03 15.65 -45.57
N LEU A 562 -14.55 14.43 -45.36
CA LEU A 562 -15.09 13.99 -44.07
C LEU A 562 -14.00 13.85 -42.98
N ASP A 563 -12.72 13.69 -43.38
CA ASP A 563 -11.55 13.52 -42.50
C ASP A 563 -11.40 14.65 -41.48
N ALA A 564 -11.58 15.91 -41.89
CA ALA A 564 -11.23 17.04 -41.03
C ALA A 564 -12.24 17.28 -39.89
N LYS A 565 -13.49 16.83 -40.06
CA LYS A 565 -14.57 17.02 -39.07
C LYS A 565 -14.69 15.82 -38.15
N VAL A 566 -14.53 14.59 -38.68
CA VAL A 566 -14.61 13.35 -37.91
C VAL A 566 -13.33 13.13 -37.07
N ASN A 567 -12.14 13.43 -37.60
CA ASN A 567 -10.91 13.39 -36.79
C ASN A 567 -10.87 14.47 -35.69
N ARG A 568 -11.54 15.62 -35.88
CA ARG A 568 -11.71 16.64 -34.83
C ARG A 568 -12.63 16.18 -33.70
N ILE A 569 -13.68 15.43 -34.01
CA ILE A 569 -14.60 14.87 -33.00
C ILE A 569 -13.94 13.71 -32.24
N ALA A 570 -13.14 12.88 -32.91
CA ALA A 570 -12.32 11.84 -32.26
C ALA A 570 -11.23 12.45 -31.34
N THR A 571 -10.58 13.55 -31.76
CA THR A 571 -9.64 14.28 -30.90
C THR A 571 -10.31 15.11 -29.80
N GLN A 572 -11.55 15.58 -29.99
CA GLN A 572 -12.32 16.29 -28.95
C GLN A 572 -12.95 15.36 -27.92
N LYS A 573 -13.33 14.11 -28.25
CA LYS A 573 -13.73 13.10 -27.24
C LYS A 573 -12.57 12.75 -26.28
N HIS A 574 -11.32 12.97 -26.68
CA HIS A 574 -10.14 12.84 -25.81
C HIS A 574 -9.88 14.05 -24.89
N GLN A 575 -10.74 15.07 -24.90
CA GLN A 575 -10.70 16.19 -23.94
C GLN A 575 -12.05 16.36 -23.22
N PHE A 576 -12.27 15.57 -22.17
CA PHE A 576 -13.34 15.81 -21.19
C PHE A 576 -12.85 15.48 -19.76
N PRO A 577 -13.52 15.98 -18.70
CA PRO A 577 -12.89 16.45 -17.48
C PRO A 577 -12.73 15.36 -16.41
N GLN A 578 -12.00 15.76 -15.38
CA GLN A 578 -11.58 15.05 -14.16
C GLN A 578 -12.44 13.87 -13.64
N ASN A 579 -11.81 12.68 -13.63
CA ASN A 579 -11.80 11.56 -12.63
C ASN A 579 -13.12 10.84 -12.22
N PRO A 580 -13.07 9.60 -11.65
CA PRO A 580 -11.90 8.78 -11.29
C PRO A 580 -11.94 7.25 -11.61
N SER A 581 -10.74 6.65 -11.53
CA SER A 581 -10.37 5.28 -11.11
C SER A 581 -10.75 4.04 -11.96
N THR A 582 -9.81 3.56 -12.79
CA THR A 582 -9.52 2.12 -12.97
C THR A 582 -8.07 1.94 -13.46
N ASP A 583 -7.45 0.82 -13.09
CA ASP A 583 -6.01 0.52 -13.12
C ASP A 583 -5.39 0.44 -14.53
N TRP A 584 -4.53 1.43 -14.83
CA TRP A 584 -3.72 1.50 -16.05
C TRP A 584 -2.51 0.56 -16.06
N VAL A 585 -2.21 -0.13 -14.95
CA VAL A 585 -0.94 -0.86 -14.76
C VAL A 585 -0.96 -2.23 -15.44
N ASP A 586 -2.10 -2.93 -15.42
CA ASP A 586 -2.20 -4.28 -15.98
C ASP A 586 -2.18 -4.24 -17.51
N ILE A 587 -2.88 -3.27 -18.11
CA ILE A 587 -2.87 -3.04 -19.57
C ILE A 587 -1.46 -2.73 -20.07
N VAL A 588 -0.67 -1.97 -19.31
CA VAL A 588 0.72 -1.64 -19.68
C VAL A 588 1.63 -2.87 -19.64
N LEU A 589 1.42 -3.80 -18.70
CA LEU A 589 2.21 -5.03 -18.59
C LEU A 589 1.88 -6.04 -19.70
N TYR A 590 0.61 -6.19 -20.08
CA TYR A 590 0.22 -7.00 -21.25
C TYR A 590 0.75 -6.40 -22.55
N CYS A 591 0.72 -5.07 -22.68
CA CYS A 591 1.32 -4.39 -23.83
C CYS A 591 2.85 -4.58 -23.88
N ASP A 592 3.54 -4.65 -22.74
CA ASP A 592 5.00 -4.87 -22.67
C ASP A 592 5.39 -6.29 -23.10
N MET A 593 4.63 -7.32 -22.71
CA MET A 593 4.83 -8.70 -23.19
C MET A 593 4.63 -8.82 -24.71
N VAL A 594 3.60 -8.14 -25.25
CA VAL A 594 3.37 -8.09 -26.69
C VAL A 594 4.52 -7.37 -27.39
N LEU A 595 4.95 -6.20 -26.88
CA LEU A 595 6.09 -5.46 -27.42
C LEU A 595 7.39 -6.28 -27.42
N MET A 596 7.70 -6.98 -26.33
CA MET A 596 8.91 -7.82 -26.21
C MET A 596 8.89 -9.02 -27.17
N SER A 597 7.72 -9.52 -27.55
CA SER A 597 7.59 -10.60 -28.54
C SER A 597 7.98 -10.16 -29.98
N TYR A 598 8.00 -8.84 -30.24
CA TYR A 598 8.41 -8.24 -31.53
C TYR A 598 9.80 -7.59 -31.50
N VAL A 599 10.53 -7.66 -30.37
CA VAL A 599 11.89 -7.12 -30.29
C VAL A 599 12.88 -8.05 -31.00
N GLY A 600 13.62 -7.50 -31.97
CA GLY A 600 14.66 -8.23 -32.69
C GLY A 600 15.84 -8.64 -31.80
N TYR A 601 16.45 -9.77 -32.09
CA TYR A 601 17.59 -10.32 -31.34
C TYR A 601 18.73 -10.71 -32.27
N TYR A 602 19.96 -10.76 -31.74
CA TYR A 602 21.13 -11.21 -32.50
C TYR A 602 21.34 -12.71 -32.31
N ASP A 603 21.57 -13.44 -33.41
CA ASP A 603 21.89 -14.86 -33.37
C ASP A 603 23.37 -15.13 -33.02
N ALA A 604 23.74 -16.41 -32.91
CA ALA A 604 25.11 -16.83 -32.60
C ALA A 604 26.16 -16.45 -33.66
N ARG A 605 25.73 -15.93 -34.83
CA ARG A 605 26.57 -15.43 -35.91
C ARG A 605 26.56 -13.89 -35.97
N SER A 606 26.00 -13.22 -34.96
CA SER A 606 25.85 -11.76 -34.84
C SER A 606 24.96 -11.12 -35.91
N LEU A 607 24.00 -11.87 -36.47
CA LEU A 607 22.99 -11.34 -37.39
C LEU A 607 21.73 -10.93 -36.63
N LEU A 608 21.23 -9.72 -36.91
CA LEU A 608 19.99 -9.21 -36.30
C LEU A 608 18.77 -9.87 -36.96
N ILE A 609 18.03 -10.66 -36.18
CA ILE A 609 16.79 -11.32 -36.60
C ILE A 609 15.60 -10.49 -36.12
N THR A 610 14.80 -10.01 -37.07
CA THR A 610 13.58 -9.19 -36.83
C THR A 610 12.30 -9.88 -37.33
N HIS A 611 12.40 -11.09 -37.87
CA HIS A 611 11.26 -11.82 -38.39
C HIS A 611 10.29 -12.20 -37.25
N PRO A 612 9.00 -11.80 -37.29
CA PRO A 612 8.08 -11.90 -36.14
C PRO A 612 7.96 -13.29 -35.54
N LEU A 613 7.86 -14.34 -36.37
CA LEU A 613 7.77 -15.71 -35.88
C LEU A 613 9.04 -16.17 -35.15
N LEU A 614 10.21 -15.68 -35.56
CA LEU A 614 11.49 -16.03 -34.96
C LEU A 614 11.75 -15.24 -33.68
N THR A 615 11.32 -13.96 -33.61
CA THR A 615 11.39 -13.14 -32.39
C THR A 615 10.41 -13.64 -31.33
N ILE A 616 9.18 -14.02 -31.72
CA ILE A 616 8.20 -14.63 -30.83
C ILE A 616 8.71 -15.98 -30.32
N SER A 617 9.23 -16.85 -31.21
CA SER A 617 9.78 -18.14 -30.79
C SER A 617 10.98 -17.98 -29.84
N HIS A 618 11.84 -16.99 -30.06
CA HIS A 618 12.96 -16.69 -29.18
C HIS A 618 12.50 -16.13 -27.83
N TYR A 619 11.52 -15.22 -27.83
CA TYR A 619 10.92 -14.67 -26.62
C TYR A 619 10.26 -15.77 -25.76
N LEU A 620 9.47 -16.66 -26.38
CA LEU A 620 8.81 -17.81 -25.74
C LEU A 620 9.80 -18.80 -25.11
N LYS A 621 10.98 -18.99 -25.70
CA LYS A 621 12.00 -19.93 -25.20
C LYS A 621 12.85 -19.37 -24.05
N HIS A 622 12.92 -18.05 -23.89
CA HIS A 622 13.86 -17.42 -22.95
C HIS A 622 13.21 -16.55 -21.87
N ALA A 623 12.49 -15.50 -22.24
CA ALA A 623 12.03 -14.47 -21.30
C ALA A 623 10.54 -14.59 -20.94
N PHE A 624 9.73 -15.20 -21.82
CA PHE A 624 8.28 -15.30 -21.66
C PHE A 624 7.84 -15.92 -20.33
N TRP A 625 8.45 -17.03 -19.91
CA TRP A 625 8.05 -17.68 -18.65
C TRP A 625 8.35 -16.82 -17.42
N LEU A 626 9.40 -15.98 -17.47
CA LEU A 626 9.72 -15.06 -16.40
C LEU A 626 8.70 -13.92 -16.35
N ASP A 627 8.38 -13.34 -17.51
CA ASP A 627 7.43 -12.24 -17.63
C ASP A 627 5.99 -12.69 -17.32
N LEU A 628 5.61 -13.89 -17.75
CA LEU A 628 4.33 -14.53 -17.43
C LEU A 628 4.16 -14.71 -15.93
N VAL A 629 5.19 -15.15 -15.20
CA VAL A 629 5.16 -15.31 -13.72
C VAL A 629 5.06 -13.96 -13.00
N THR A 630 5.56 -12.87 -13.61
CA THR A 630 5.40 -11.52 -13.04
C THR A 630 4.02 -10.90 -13.28
N VAL A 631 3.29 -11.39 -14.29
CA VAL A 631 1.95 -10.91 -14.67
C VAL A 631 0.84 -11.82 -14.12
N PHE A 632 1.10 -13.11 -13.93
CA PHE A 632 0.13 -14.06 -13.37
C PHE A 632 0.11 -14.06 -11.84
N PRO A 633 -1.08 -14.13 -11.20
CA PRO A 633 -1.20 -14.28 -9.76
C PRO A 633 -0.82 -15.72 -9.37
N VAL A 634 0.45 -15.96 -9.07
CA VAL A 634 0.99 -17.28 -8.68
C VAL A 634 0.26 -17.89 -7.45
N GLU A 635 -0.44 -17.07 -6.66
CA GLU A 635 -1.25 -17.50 -5.52
C GLU A 635 -2.51 -18.32 -5.91
N GLU A 636 -3.04 -18.15 -7.13
CA GLU A 636 -4.19 -18.94 -7.62
C GLU A 636 -3.79 -20.36 -8.04
N VAL A 637 -2.55 -20.57 -8.50
CA VAL A 637 -2.05 -21.90 -8.85
C VAL A 637 -1.62 -22.70 -7.61
N VAL A 638 -1.05 -22.01 -6.61
CA VAL A 638 -0.64 -22.63 -5.33
C VAL A 638 -1.85 -23.04 -4.48
N SER A 639 -2.95 -22.29 -4.55
CA SER A 639 -4.20 -22.67 -3.88
C SER A 639 -4.86 -23.90 -4.52
N VAL A 640 -4.75 -24.08 -5.85
CA VAL A 640 -5.24 -25.29 -6.54
C VAL A 640 -4.37 -26.53 -6.22
N PHE A 641 -3.05 -26.38 -6.09
CA PHE A 641 -2.15 -27.50 -5.75
C PHE A 641 -2.18 -27.92 -4.28
N ILE A 642 -2.46 -27.01 -3.34
CA ILE A 642 -2.64 -27.34 -1.91
C ILE A 642 -4.00 -28.01 -1.65
N LEU A 643 -4.96 -27.88 -2.57
CA LEU A 643 -6.26 -28.57 -2.51
C LEU A 643 -6.25 -29.97 -3.15
N THR A 644 -5.12 -30.43 -3.68
CA THR A 644 -4.96 -31.76 -4.31
C THR A 644 -3.86 -32.65 -3.68
N LEU A 645 -3.37 -32.29 -2.49
CA LEU A 645 -2.58 -33.12 -1.57
C LEU A 645 -3.23 -33.09 -0.20
#